data_AF-A0A0Q5WRR5-F1
#
_entry.id   AF-A0A0Q5WRR5-F1
#
_cell.length_a   1.000
_cell.length_b   1.000
_cell.length_c   1.000
_cell.angle_alpha   90.00
_cell.angle_beta   90.00
_cell.angle_gamma   90.00
#
_symmetry.space_group_name_H-M   'P 1'
#
loop_
_entity.id
_entity.type
_entity.pdbx_description
1 polymer ?
#
loop_
_entity_poly.entity_id
_entity_poly.type
_entity_poly.pdbx_seq_one_letter_code
_entity_poly.pdbx_strand_id
1 'polypeptide(L)'
;MIRDRLLLVSCLALLCLGQLVSRTHAIDITDLQRSPSSFSYYALGHLVPTNGGSGPNSAARHVFNPNIRLPMLIDPAKGEHMYCNSQIFGYGGNGWGQIKAPRGSGSNDPRNYQFPDMTNICEIRGEKTAPSVCPTKTIHQGQDCRPPTPVDQKYAGVAVEDGTSYFQGGQSNVVVLTGKSKIIWNYLHMRDIAPDGAKASGQKLGMVSNYLTGGTSIHLHLEAKIVSGRSYKHVDPLPSLIVAYQKALGNSYAIDDQGDLAFDPRYEIKEGATSVDDPTPSRSSCAGENEASIGTEALYAFSSLWCHNGSVVGLVKNGTRRDFIYFKPRRDLAVLVRDDPVLFTGQTDNMSYTGKASHYGARCGNQQFEVSGPVASSFQHVSVSGRRKVFSAGVAPDGTPECRYVHADQRLEFTYIGEYAETPAPPLENAPVEIPFPSETCKGVVLADTPSSVSGMVFDNYWFHNCSIVGLVKAADGGRRMFFVRPRTDLATAAAREAAVFRGRVFGDRYEGETIQFSKACGDFYYDVSGPVDPDRRGIRLSGARPVFASSGGTCKKLEPEPSCLRFTYAGETMKDALSRPLSGEKCPPEANGRPMANDDSTLDLSADCVPKSVCSNNFPALTPRAEPGEYAVKGFGYITAWPGYKVSETFRDKNGFVIPGFISRVAGSGIWWYWMRERAGYAADGRPTFRALARAYAGIANDQDPAVVNYANAYRIHSRLYFGRQIGIDEAIDLSDPVSRWDLAQTMFHHEAGRRVAEVSQTIFEQGLRLAEERMRKN
;
A
#
# COMPACT_ATOMS: atom_id res chain seq x y z
N MET A 1 35.94 -60.41 -49.39
CA MET A 1 37.08 -60.13 -48.49
C MET A 1 36.69 -58.88 -47.69
N ILE A 2 36.16 -59.07 -46.49
CA ILE A 2 36.86 -58.81 -45.21
C ILE A 2 37.05 -57.31 -44.92
N ARG A 3 36.15 -56.81 -44.06
CA ARG A 3 36.38 -55.97 -42.85
C ARG A 3 36.95 -54.56 -43.00
N ASP A 4 36.68 -53.61 -42.11
CA ASP A 4 35.65 -53.35 -41.08
C ASP A 4 35.95 -51.92 -40.57
N ARG A 5 34.95 -51.27 -39.97
CA ARG A 5 35.00 -50.01 -39.18
C ARG A 5 34.97 -48.70 -39.98
N LEU A 6 33.80 -48.06 -39.97
CA LEU A 6 33.65 -46.81 -39.23
C LEU A 6 32.16 -46.59 -38.90
N LEU A 7 31.88 -46.36 -37.62
CA LEU A 7 30.54 -46.13 -37.08
C LEU A 7 29.93 -44.82 -37.59
N LEU A 8 28.62 -44.90 -37.86
CA LEU A 8 27.66 -43.83 -38.08
C LEU A 8 27.77 -42.70 -37.04
N VAL A 9 27.80 -41.45 -37.50
CA VAL A 9 26.83 -40.40 -37.11
C VAL A 9 26.59 -39.51 -38.33
N SER A 10 25.51 -39.78 -39.07
CA SER A 10 25.05 -38.93 -40.17
C SER A 10 24.03 -37.93 -39.63
N CYS A 11 24.38 -36.65 -39.61
CA CYS A 11 23.45 -35.54 -39.54
C CYS A 11 22.54 -35.58 -40.78
N LEU A 12 21.27 -35.95 -40.60
CA LEU A 12 20.21 -35.62 -41.54
C LEU A 12 19.14 -34.79 -40.84
N ALA A 13 18.95 -33.59 -41.38
CA ALA A 13 17.87 -32.69 -41.07
C ALA A 13 16.51 -33.33 -41.37
N LEU A 14 15.61 -33.34 -40.38
CA LEU A 14 14.18 -33.50 -40.59
C LEU A 14 13.44 -32.45 -39.75
N LEU A 15 12.91 -31.45 -40.46
CA LEU A 15 11.59 -30.85 -40.28
C LEU A 15 11.08 -30.69 -38.84
N CYS A 16 11.48 -29.59 -38.19
CA CYS A 16 10.65 -28.97 -37.15
C CYS A 16 9.43 -28.33 -37.81
N LEU A 17 8.27 -28.99 -37.75
CA LEU A 17 6.99 -28.30 -37.72
C LEU A 17 6.88 -27.57 -36.36
N GLY A 18 7.54 -26.42 -36.27
CA GLY A 18 7.22 -25.43 -35.25
C GLY A 18 5.89 -24.79 -35.62
N GLN A 19 4.84 -25.13 -34.89
CA GLN A 19 3.62 -24.34 -34.89
C GLN A 19 4.00 -22.88 -34.60
N LEU A 20 3.81 -22.01 -35.59
CA LEU A 20 3.73 -20.56 -35.38
C LEU A 20 2.52 -20.31 -34.48
N VAL A 21 2.73 -20.39 -33.16
CA VAL A 21 1.90 -19.63 -32.24
C VAL A 21 2.33 -18.18 -32.45
N SER A 22 1.53 -17.48 -33.25
CA SER A 22 1.55 -16.03 -33.33
C SER A 22 1.45 -15.50 -31.90
N ARG A 23 2.58 -15.05 -31.34
CA ARG A 23 2.57 -14.26 -30.11
C ARG A 23 1.94 -12.94 -30.49
N THR A 24 0.63 -12.83 -30.31
CA THR A 24 -0.02 -11.56 -30.09
C THR A 24 0.66 -10.94 -28.87
N HIS A 25 1.61 -10.04 -29.11
CA HIS A 25 1.98 -9.05 -28.11
C HIS A 25 0.74 -8.19 -27.89
N ALA A 26 -0.12 -8.64 -26.98
CA ALA A 26 -1.11 -7.78 -26.37
C ALA A 26 -0.32 -6.67 -25.68
N ILE A 27 -0.45 -5.47 -26.24
CA ILE A 27 0.17 -4.25 -25.78
C ILE A 27 -0.42 -3.95 -24.39
N ASP A 28 0.44 -4.01 -23.37
CA ASP A 28 0.18 -3.59 -21.99
C ASP A 28 -0.07 -2.07 -21.98
N ILE A 29 -1.32 -1.64 -22.04
CA ILE A 29 -1.73 -0.25 -21.76
C ILE A 29 -2.50 -0.27 -20.44
N THR A 30 -1.80 -0.08 -19.31
CA THR A 30 -2.44 0.11 -18.01
C THR A 30 -1.80 1.14 -17.07
N ASP A 31 -2.45 2.31 -17.04
CA ASP A 31 -2.56 3.41 -16.07
C ASP A 31 -1.42 3.81 -15.12
N LEU A 32 -1.48 5.11 -14.82
CA LEU A 32 -0.47 5.97 -14.20
C LEU A 32 0.86 5.83 -14.93
N GLN A 33 0.97 6.53 -16.04
CA GLN A 33 2.28 7.03 -16.42
C GLN A 33 2.18 8.54 -16.56
N ARG A 34 1.97 9.21 -15.41
CA ARG A 34 2.85 10.33 -15.16
C ARG A 34 4.25 9.77 -14.98
N SER A 35 4.88 9.49 -16.11
CA SER A 35 6.20 8.92 -16.19
C SER A 35 7.15 10.05 -16.55
N PRO A 36 8.32 10.14 -15.93
CA PRO A 36 9.37 11.00 -16.44
C PRO A 36 9.89 10.48 -17.79
N SER A 37 9.67 9.21 -18.15
CA SER A 37 10.29 8.56 -19.31
C SER A 37 9.34 8.10 -20.42
N SER A 38 8.04 7.94 -20.14
CA SER A 38 7.07 7.42 -21.11
C SER A 38 6.21 8.54 -21.67
N PHE A 39 6.54 8.97 -22.89
CA PHE A 39 5.80 10.03 -23.60
C PHE A 39 4.31 9.70 -23.70
N SER A 40 3.47 10.66 -23.30
CA SER A 40 2.01 10.63 -23.48
C SER A 40 1.46 12.05 -23.43
N TYR A 41 0.23 12.26 -23.88
CA TYR A 41 -0.43 13.57 -23.87
C TYR A 41 -1.95 13.44 -23.68
N TYR A 42 -2.58 14.44 -23.08
CA TYR A 42 -4.04 14.51 -23.00
C TYR A 42 -4.67 14.89 -24.34
N ALA A 43 -5.95 14.57 -24.49
CA ALA A 43 -6.75 14.96 -25.63
C ALA A 43 -6.60 16.45 -25.94
N LEU A 44 -6.33 16.73 -27.20
CA LEU A 44 -6.14 18.08 -27.70
C LEU A 44 -7.46 18.85 -27.72
N GLY A 45 -7.40 20.13 -27.36
CA GLY A 45 -8.56 21.04 -27.34
C GLY A 45 -9.11 21.38 -25.97
N HIS A 46 -8.61 20.71 -24.93
CA HIS A 46 -9.11 20.90 -23.58
C HIS A 46 -7.98 21.15 -22.58
N LEU A 47 -8.18 22.16 -21.74
CA LEU A 47 -7.24 22.50 -20.69
C LEU A 47 -7.36 21.50 -19.54
N VAL A 48 -6.21 21.09 -19.00
CA VAL A 48 -6.14 20.33 -17.76
C VAL A 48 -5.32 21.14 -16.75
N PRO A 49 -5.86 21.41 -15.53
CA PRO A 49 -7.22 21.11 -15.07
C PRO A 49 -8.28 21.98 -15.78
N THR A 50 -9.47 21.41 -16.00
CA THR A 50 -10.59 22.02 -16.77
C THR A 50 -11.15 23.29 -16.15
N ASN A 51 -10.89 23.51 -14.86
CA ASN A 51 -11.35 24.70 -14.13
C ASN A 51 -10.45 25.93 -14.40
N GLY A 52 -9.32 25.74 -15.09
CA GLY A 52 -8.33 26.79 -15.38
C GLY A 52 -8.60 27.59 -16.67
N GLY A 53 -9.67 27.31 -17.41
CA GLY A 53 -10.05 28.02 -18.63
C GLY A 53 -10.87 27.14 -19.58
N SER A 54 -11.23 27.71 -20.73
CA SER A 54 -11.80 26.96 -21.85
C SER A 54 -10.71 26.83 -22.92
N GLY A 55 -10.41 25.59 -23.31
CA GLY A 55 -9.38 25.29 -24.31
C GLY A 55 -9.67 25.91 -25.69
N PRO A 56 -8.84 25.64 -26.71
CA PRO A 56 -9.03 26.17 -28.05
C PRO A 56 -10.43 25.87 -28.63
N ASN A 57 -11.15 26.91 -29.09
CA ASN A 57 -12.49 26.81 -29.67
C ASN A 57 -12.54 26.18 -31.08
N SER A 58 -11.40 26.08 -31.76
CA SER A 58 -11.33 25.65 -33.17
C SER A 58 -9.95 25.09 -33.50
N ALA A 59 -9.89 24.06 -34.36
CA ALA A 59 -8.66 23.48 -34.89
C ALA A 59 -7.67 22.99 -33.81
N ALA A 60 -8.19 22.51 -32.68
CA ALA A 60 -7.39 22.04 -31.54
C ALA A 60 -6.38 20.93 -31.89
N ARG A 61 -6.67 20.15 -32.94
CA ARG A 61 -5.84 19.02 -33.38
C ARG A 61 -4.94 19.38 -34.56
N HIS A 62 -5.08 20.59 -35.11
CA HIS A 62 -4.47 20.94 -36.38
C HIS A 62 -2.96 21.07 -36.27
N VAL A 63 -2.25 20.34 -37.12
CA VAL A 63 -0.79 20.32 -37.18
C VAL A 63 -0.32 21.39 -38.16
N PHE A 64 -0.08 22.60 -37.65
CA PHE A 64 0.35 23.73 -38.48
C PHE A 64 1.69 23.54 -39.19
N ASN A 65 2.64 22.83 -38.58
CA ASN A 65 3.86 22.43 -39.25
C ASN A 65 4.37 21.07 -38.73
N PRO A 66 4.19 19.97 -39.48
CA PRO A 66 4.64 18.65 -39.05
C PRO A 66 6.17 18.49 -39.13
N ASN A 67 6.89 19.39 -39.80
CA ASN A 67 8.32 19.27 -40.08
C ASN A 67 9.21 20.00 -39.09
N ILE A 68 8.63 20.52 -38.01
CA ILE A 68 9.43 21.10 -36.94
C ILE A 68 10.22 20.03 -36.18
N ARG A 69 11.34 20.45 -35.60
CA ARG A 69 12.02 19.73 -34.52
C ARG A 69 11.54 20.23 -33.16
N LEU A 70 11.97 19.54 -32.10
CA LEU A 70 11.74 20.01 -30.73
C LEU A 70 12.40 21.39 -30.48
N PRO A 71 11.73 22.30 -29.75
CA PRO A 71 12.19 23.68 -29.52
C PRO A 71 13.30 23.79 -28.47
N MET A 72 13.67 22.68 -27.83
CA MET A 72 14.81 22.57 -26.94
C MET A 72 15.82 21.57 -27.52
N LEU A 73 17.11 21.81 -27.31
CA LEU A 73 18.15 20.85 -27.62
C LEU A 73 18.19 19.76 -26.54
N ILE A 74 17.41 18.71 -26.75
CA ILE A 74 17.28 17.53 -25.87
C ILE A 74 17.23 16.25 -26.72
N ASP A 75 17.55 15.13 -26.10
CA ASP A 75 17.46 13.79 -26.71
C ASP A 75 16.44 12.89 -25.97
N PRO A 76 15.16 12.87 -26.40
CA PRO A 76 14.13 12.03 -25.79
C PRO A 76 14.46 10.54 -25.79
N ALA A 77 15.21 10.05 -26.79
CA ALA A 77 15.62 8.65 -26.86
C ALA A 77 16.64 8.28 -25.77
N LYS A 78 17.32 9.27 -25.18
CA LYS A 78 18.21 9.11 -24.01
C LYS A 78 17.55 9.45 -22.68
N GLY A 79 16.23 9.67 -22.66
CA GLY A 79 15.49 10.03 -21.46
C GLY A 79 15.48 11.52 -21.13
N GLU A 80 15.96 12.39 -22.03
CA GLU A 80 15.87 13.84 -21.85
C GLU A 80 14.55 14.34 -22.41
N HIS A 81 13.59 14.59 -21.53
CA HIS A 81 12.23 14.94 -21.91
C HIS A 81 11.88 16.40 -21.63
N MET A 82 11.15 17.02 -22.55
CA MET A 82 10.41 18.26 -22.31
C MET A 82 9.01 17.92 -21.81
N TYR A 83 8.51 18.66 -20.80
CA TYR A 83 7.21 18.42 -20.19
C TYR A 83 6.31 19.65 -20.32
N CYS A 84 5.25 19.54 -21.13
CA CYS A 84 4.34 20.61 -21.47
C CYS A 84 3.13 20.58 -20.53
N ASN A 85 3.07 21.51 -19.57
CA ASN A 85 1.98 21.57 -18.60
C ASN A 85 1.84 22.96 -17.96
N SER A 86 0.68 23.21 -17.34
CA SER A 86 0.36 24.48 -16.69
C SER A 86 1.45 24.99 -15.74
N GLN A 87 1.77 26.29 -15.84
CA GLN A 87 2.69 26.96 -14.92
C GLN A 87 1.97 27.47 -13.66
N ILE A 88 0.74 27.96 -13.77
CA ILE A 88 0.01 28.54 -12.62
C ILE A 88 -0.89 27.54 -11.89
N PHE A 89 -1.40 26.50 -12.57
CA PHE A 89 -2.24 25.46 -11.96
C PHE A 89 -1.46 24.16 -11.69
N GLY A 90 -0.18 24.10 -12.07
CA GLY A 90 0.74 23.04 -11.65
C GLY A 90 1.15 23.13 -10.16
N TYR A 91 1.85 22.11 -9.66
CA TYR A 91 2.30 22.08 -8.26
C TYR A 91 3.18 23.28 -7.93
N GLY A 92 2.84 23.98 -6.83
CA GLY A 92 3.55 25.18 -6.40
C GLY A 92 3.29 26.43 -7.26
N GLY A 93 2.31 26.37 -8.16
CA GLY A 93 1.79 27.52 -8.90
C GLY A 93 0.88 28.42 -8.04
N ASN A 94 0.56 29.61 -8.55
CA ASN A 94 -0.23 30.61 -7.83
C ASN A 94 -1.76 30.45 -8.01
N GLY A 95 -2.19 29.61 -8.95
CA GLY A 95 -3.58 29.52 -9.39
C GLY A 95 -4.10 30.81 -10.03
N TRP A 96 -5.42 30.94 -10.12
CA TRP A 96 -6.10 32.14 -10.61
C TRP A 96 -7.34 32.47 -9.77
N GLY A 97 -7.41 33.69 -9.23
CA GLY A 97 -8.51 34.11 -8.37
C GLY A 97 -8.69 33.18 -7.14
N GLN A 98 -9.87 32.59 -7.03
CA GLN A 98 -10.21 31.62 -5.98
C GLN A 98 -9.73 30.18 -6.29
N ILE A 99 -9.40 29.89 -7.55
CA ILE A 99 -8.91 28.57 -7.95
C ILE A 99 -7.43 28.51 -7.61
N LYS A 100 -7.10 27.70 -6.60
CA LYS A 100 -5.71 27.54 -6.13
C LYS A 100 -5.05 26.35 -6.78
N ALA A 101 -3.76 26.48 -7.07
CA ALA A 101 -2.95 25.36 -7.50
C ALA A 101 -2.64 24.40 -6.34
N PRO A 102 -2.31 23.14 -6.62
CA PRO A 102 -1.81 22.21 -5.61
C PRO A 102 -0.56 22.74 -4.89
N ARG A 103 -0.46 22.49 -3.58
CA ARG A 103 0.73 22.88 -2.79
C ARG A 103 1.97 22.14 -3.28
N GLY A 104 3.09 22.87 -3.37
CA GLY A 104 4.38 22.31 -3.77
C GLY A 104 5.56 23.11 -3.24
N SER A 105 6.77 22.63 -3.53
CA SER A 105 8.02 23.29 -3.14
C SER A 105 8.30 24.59 -3.92
N GLY A 106 7.44 24.91 -4.88
CA GLY A 106 7.50 26.11 -5.74
C GLY A 106 7.10 25.76 -7.17
N SER A 107 7.09 26.73 -8.08
CA SER A 107 6.68 26.53 -9.49
C SER A 107 7.56 25.55 -10.28
N ASN A 108 8.74 25.22 -9.74
CA ASN A 108 9.67 24.20 -10.23
C ASN A 108 9.56 22.85 -9.49
N ASP A 109 8.44 22.58 -8.82
CA ASP A 109 8.23 21.31 -8.09
C ASP A 109 8.51 20.09 -8.99
N PRO A 110 9.27 19.07 -8.51
CA PRO A 110 9.63 17.88 -9.29
C PRO A 110 8.41 17.15 -9.90
N ARG A 111 7.24 17.23 -9.27
CA ARG A 111 6.00 16.60 -9.76
C ARG A 111 5.43 17.23 -11.03
N ASN A 112 5.99 18.35 -11.48
CA ASN A 112 5.66 18.98 -12.77
C ASN A 112 6.55 18.45 -13.93
N TYR A 113 7.52 17.57 -13.68
CA TYR A 113 8.49 17.07 -14.66
C TYR A 113 8.15 15.63 -15.07
N GLN A 114 6.93 15.46 -15.58
CA GLN A 114 6.37 14.17 -15.96
C GLN A 114 5.26 14.37 -16.99
N PHE A 115 5.07 13.36 -17.84
CA PHE A 115 3.93 13.25 -18.74
C PHE A 115 2.63 13.06 -17.95
N PRO A 116 1.44 13.02 -18.56
CA PRO A 116 1.14 13.41 -19.94
C PRO A 116 1.33 14.92 -20.18
N ASP A 117 1.79 15.26 -21.38
CA ASP A 117 1.76 16.63 -21.87
C ASP A 117 0.32 17.12 -22.05
N MET A 118 0.08 18.39 -21.79
CA MET A 118 -1.23 19.02 -21.93
C MET A 118 -1.14 20.38 -22.59
N THR A 119 -2.21 20.71 -23.31
CA THR A 119 -2.39 22.06 -23.82
C THR A 119 -2.52 23.01 -22.63
N ASN A 120 -1.79 24.11 -22.70
CA ASN A 120 -1.95 25.23 -21.76
C ASN A 120 -2.12 26.57 -22.48
N ILE A 121 -2.31 26.56 -23.81
CA ILE A 121 -2.84 27.72 -24.52
C ILE A 121 -4.29 27.93 -24.10
N CYS A 122 -4.76 29.19 -24.06
CA CYS A 122 -6.10 29.55 -23.57
C CYS A 122 -6.30 29.41 -22.05
N GLU A 123 -5.29 28.96 -21.30
CA GLU A 123 -5.32 28.97 -19.84
C GLU A 123 -5.55 30.39 -19.31
N ILE A 124 -6.38 30.55 -18.29
CA ILE A 124 -6.70 31.87 -17.74
C ILE A 124 -5.44 32.51 -17.15
N ARG A 125 -5.02 33.63 -17.74
CA ARG A 125 -3.90 34.47 -17.32
C ARG A 125 -4.34 35.93 -17.31
N GLY A 126 -3.59 36.85 -17.90
CA GLY A 126 -4.00 38.24 -18.06
C GLY A 126 -4.85 38.48 -19.32
N GLU A 127 -5.49 39.65 -19.37
CA GLU A 127 -6.21 40.12 -20.55
C GLU A 127 -5.25 40.39 -21.73
N LYS A 128 -5.65 39.95 -22.93
CA LYS A 128 -4.90 40.05 -24.19
C LYS A 128 -5.79 40.67 -25.26
N THR A 129 -5.16 41.45 -26.14
CA THR A 129 -5.86 42.30 -27.13
C THR A 129 -6.00 41.66 -28.52
N ALA A 130 -5.37 40.52 -28.79
CA ALA A 130 -5.22 39.95 -30.13
C ALA A 130 -6.03 38.63 -30.35
N PRO A 131 -6.46 38.35 -31.60
CA PRO A 131 -7.21 37.14 -31.95
C PRO A 131 -6.37 35.88 -31.75
N SER A 132 -6.90 34.93 -31.00
CA SER A 132 -6.31 33.60 -30.78
C SER A 132 -7.31 32.52 -31.18
N VAL A 133 -6.92 31.25 -31.05
CA VAL A 133 -7.84 30.11 -31.10
C VAL A 133 -8.77 30.03 -29.88
N CYS A 134 -8.65 30.94 -28.91
CA CYS A 134 -9.32 30.85 -27.62
C CYS A 134 -10.69 31.57 -27.58
N PRO A 135 -11.60 31.12 -26.70
CA PRO A 135 -12.92 31.73 -26.50
C PRO A 135 -12.93 33.09 -25.82
N THR A 136 -11.87 33.43 -25.08
CA THR A 136 -11.85 34.63 -24.24
C THR A 136 -10.58 35.45 -24.47
N LYS A 137 -10.57 36.68 -23.95
CA LYS A 137 -9.41 37.58 -23.99
C LYS A 137 -8.47 37.39 -22.80
N THR A 138 -8.91 36.77 -21.72
CA THR A 138 -8.10 36.55 -20.50
C THR A 138 -7.41 35.20 -20.59
N ILE A 139 -6.29 35.17 -21.33
CA ILE A 139 -5.70 33.92 -21.81
C ILE A 139 -4.18 33.90 -21.80
N HIS A 140 -3.66 32.68 -21.77
CA HIS A 140 -2.31 32.31 -22.13
C HIS A 140 -2.18 32.21 -23.65
N GLN A 141 -1.10 32.79 -24.22
CA GLN A 141 -0.91 32.98 -25.67
C GLN A 141 0.18 32.09 -26.30
N GLY A 142 0.39 30.90 -25.73
CA GLY A 142 1.35 29.94 -26.23
C GLY A 142 1.30 28.65 -25.44
N GLN A 143 2.37 27.87 -25.54
CA GLN A 143 2.56 26.64 -24.80
C GLN A 143 3.78 26.76 -23.88
N ASP A 144 3.56 26.58 -22.58
CA ASP A 144 4.63 26.47 -21.58
C ASP A 144 5.11 25.01 -21.55
N CYS A 145 6.42 24.81 -21.74
CA CYS A 145 7.06 23.51 -21.58
C CYS A 145 8.33 23.62 -20.74
N ARG A 146 8.46 22.73 -19.75
CA ARG A 146 9.61 22.65 -18.84
C ARG A 146 10.73 21.82 -19.47
N PRO A 147 12.00 22.18 -19.24
CA PRO A 147 13.14 21.36 -19.65
C PRO A 147 13.24 20.08 -18.80
N PRO A 148 14.14 19.13 -19.14
CA PRO A 148 14.26 17.87 -18.40
C PRO A 148 14.57 18.04 -16.90
N THR A 149 15.25 19.12 -16.53
CA THR A 149 15.52 19.46 -15.13
C THR A 149 15.40 20.97 -14.89
N PRO A 150 14.93 21.43 -13.71
CA PRO A 150 14.78 22.86 -13.36
C PRO A 150 16.12 23.56 -13.08
N VAL A 151 17.07 23.48 -14.00
CA VAL A 151 18.39 24.13 -13.86
C VAL A 151 18.46 25.30 -14.84
N ASP A 152 18.63 26.50 -14.29
CA ASP A 152 18.67 27.74 -15.08
C ASP A 152 19.79 27.70 -16.10
N GLN A 153 19.52 28.15 -17.33
CA GLN A 153 20.48 28.23 -18.42
C GLN A 153 21.22 26.92 -18.76
N LYS A 154 20.65 25.75 -18.42
CA LYS A 154 21.24 24.43 -18.75
C LYS A 154 20.91 23.96 -20.16
N TYR A 155 19.68 24.16 -20.62
CA TYR A 155 19.21 23.67 -21.91
C TYR A 155 19.06 24.82 -22.90
N ALA A 156 19.48 24.60 -24.15
CA ALA A 156 19.33 25.59 -25.20
C ALA A 156 17.92 25.53 -25.82
N GLY A 157 17.26 26.68 -25.95
CA GLY A 157 16.17 26.86 -26.89
C GLY A 157 16.72 26.96 -28.31
N VAL A 158 16.15 26.23 -29.25
CA VAL A 158 16.65 26.10 -30.63
C VAL A 158 15.58 26.39 -31.66
N ALA A 159 16.00 26.80 -32.85
CA ALA A 159 15.09 27.04 -33.96
C ALA A 159 14.38 25.75 -34.38
N VAL A 160 13.05 25.71 -34.24
CA VAL A 160 12.20 24.56 -34.60
C VAL A 160 12.22 24.24 -36.10
N GLU A 161 12.55 25.20 -36.94
CA GLU A 161 12.72 25.04 -38.39
C GLU A 161 13.75 26.06 -38.90
N ASP A 162 14.18 25.90 -40.14
CA ASP A 162 14.98 26.93 -40.80
C ASP A 162 14.20 28.25 -40.89
N GLY A 163 14.89 29.36 -40.64
CA GLY A 163 14.24 30.68 -40.70
C GLY A 163 15.20 31.82 -40.42
N THR A 164 14.63 33.00 -40.19
CA THR A 164 15.38 34.18 -39.73
C THR A 164 14.89 34.54 -38.34
N SER A 165 15.81 34.65 -37.39
CA SER A 165 15.48 35.06 -36.03
C SER A 165 15.97 36.48 -35.73
N TYR A 166 15.26 37.18 -34.85
CA TYR A 166 15.76 38.39 -34.22
C TYR A 166 15.31 38.50 -32.76
N PHE A 167 16.07 39.22 -31.94
CA PHE A 167 15.71 39.50 -30.56
C PHE A 167 14.83 40.75 -30.46
N GLN A 168 13.57 40.57 -30.05
CA GLN A 168 12.62 41.65 -29.86
C GLN A 168 12.73 42.30 -28.47
N GLY A 169 13.28 41.61 -27.47
CA GLY A 169 13.42 42.12 -26.11
C GLY A 169 12.11 42.04 -25.30
N GLY A 170 11.90 43.00 -24.40
CA GLY A 170 10.73 43.07 -23.52
C GLY A 170 10.89 42.33 -22.19
N GLN A 171 9.82 42.31 -21.38
CA GLN A 171 9.83 41.81 -20.00
C GLN A 171 10.12 40.30 -19.88
N SER A 172 9.97 39.54 -20.98
CA SER A 172 10.18 38.09 -21.03
C SER A 172 11.30 37.66 -21.99
N ASN A 173 12.10 38.60 -22.54
CA ASN A 173 13.10 38.34 -23.58
C ASN A 173 12.53 37.55 -24.77
N VAL A 174 11.72 38.21 -25.60
CA VAL A 174 11.12 37.58 -26.78
C VAL A 174 12.17 37.45 -27.90
N VAL A 175 12.42 36.21 -28.35
CA VAL A 175 13.11 35.93 -29.61
C VAL A 175 12.08 35.50 -30.63
N VAL A 176 12.05 36.16 -31.79
CA VAL A 176 11.12 35.88 -32.87
C VAL A 176 11.86 35.11 -33.96
N LEU A 177 11.32 33.98 -34.41
CA LEU A 177 11.79 33.21 -35.55
C LEU A 177 10.70 33.20 -36.62
N THR A 178 10.98 33.78 -37.78
CA THR A 178 10.13 33.61 -38.96
C THR A 178 10.59 32.38 -39.72
N GLY A 179 9.82 31.29 -39.63
CA GLY A 179 10.13 30.02 -40.28
C GLY A 179 9.96 30.05 -41.79
N LYS A 180 10.62 29.13 -42.50
CA LYS A 180 10.41 28.93 -43.94
C LYS A 180 8.95 28.53 -44.25
N SER A 181 8.28 27.86 -43.31
CA SER A 181 6.84 27.58 -43.34
C SER A 181 5.94 28.83 -43.31
N LYS A 182 6.51 30.01 -43.09
CA LYS A 182 5.82 31.30 -42.86
C LYS A 182 5.08 31.38 -41.52
N ILE A 183 5.23 30.40 -40.65
CA ILE A 183 4.83 30.50 -39.24
C ILE A 183 5.85 31.38 -38.51
N ILE A 184 5.35 32.29 -37.68
CA ILE A 184 6.18 33.07 -36.75
C ILE A 184 6.16 32.37 -35.40
N TRP A 185 7.33 32.02 -34.91
CA TRP A 185 7.55 31.35 -33.62
C TRP A 185 8.18 32.33 -32.63
N ASN A 186 7.55 32.53 -31.48
CA ASN A 186 8.13 33.34 -30.41
C ASN A 186 8.62 32.45 -29.28
N TYR A 187 9.85 32.68 -28.84
CA TYR A 187 10.51 32.00 -27.73
C TYR A 187 10.71 32.99 -26.60
N LEU A 188 10.19 32.67 -25.42
CA LEU A 188 10.20 33.54 -24.25
C LEU A 188 10.89 32.84 -23.07
N HIS A 189 11.21 33.64 -22.04
CA HIS A 189 11.85 33.21 -20.79
C HIS A 189 13.26 32.65 -20.96
N MET A 190 14.01 33.20 -21.92
CA MET A 190 15.40 32.81 -22.19
C MET A 190 16.41 33.88 -21.75
N ARG A 191 17.65 33.44 -21.51
CA ARG A 191 18.86 34.27 -21.36
C ARG A 191 19.90 33.84 -22.39
N ASP A 192 21.04 34.53 -22.45
CA ASP A 192 22.15 34.19 -23.36
C ASP A 192 21.66 34.02 -24.83
N ILE A 193 21.01 35.08 -25.30
CA ILE A 193 20.32 35.14 -26.58
C ILE A 193 21.34 35.16 -27.73
N ALA A 194 21.12 34.30 -28.73
CA ALA A 194 21.99 34.23 -29.89
C ALA A 194 21.81 35.46 -30.80
N PRO A 195 22.85 35.84 -31.58
CA PRO A 195 22.73 36.96 -32.52
C PRO A 195 21.63 36.75 -33.57
N ASP A 196 21.06 37.85 -34.03
CA ASP A 196 20.06 37.90 -35.10
C ASP A 196 20.59 37.32 -36.42
N GLY A 197 19.68 36.91 -37.30
CA GLY A 197 19.99 36.46 -38.66
C GLY A 197 19.43 35.07 -38.98
N ALA A 198 19.96 34.47 -40.05
CA ALA A 198 19.54 33.15 -40.51
C ALA A 198 19.86 32.08 -39.46
N LYS A 199 18.90 31.17 -39.24
CA LYS A 199 18.99 30.04 -38.35
C LYS A 199 18.64 28.76 -39.09
N ALA A 200 19.52 27.77 -39.02
CA ALA A 200 19.18 26.41 -39.41
C ALA A 200 18.33 25.76 -38.31
N SER A 201 17.47 24.81 -38.67
CA SER A 201 16.73 23.98 -37.73
C SER A 201 17.69 23.35 -36.71
N GLY A 202 17.55 23.71 -35.43
CA GLY A 202 18.38 23.21 -34.32
C GLY A 202 19.45 24.15 -33.85
N GLN A 203 19.67 25.26 -34.54
CA GLN A 203 20.60 26.26 -34.09
C GLN A 203 20.06 26.97 -32.85
N LYS A 204 20.95 27.20 -31.87
CA LYS A 204 20.64 27.91 -30.63
C LYS A 204 20.06 29.31 -30.89
N LEU A 205 18.97 29.60 -30.19
CA LEU A 205 18.32 30.91 -30.10
C LEU A 205 18.55 31.57 -28.74
N GLY A 206 18.68 30.78 -27.68
CA GLY A 206 18.95 31.23 -26.33
C GLY A 206 19.07 30.05 -25.36
N MET A 207 19.29 30.34 -24.09
CA MET A 207 19.29 29.35 -23.00
C MET A 207 17.99 29.48 -22.19
N VAL A 208 17.30 28.35 -22.00
CA VAL A 208 16.04 28.29 -21.24
C VAL A 208 16.29 28.74 -19.80
N SER A 209 15.44 29.64 -19.30
CA SER A 209 15.62 30.30 -18.02
C SER A 209 14.28 30.58 -17.34
N ASN A 210 14.32 31.33 -16.25
CA ASN A 210 13.17 31.90 -15.56
C ASN A 210 13.03 33.41 -15.81
N TYR A 211 13.52 33.90 -16.96
CA TYR A 211 13.55 35.34 -17.23
C TYR A 211 12.14 35.91 -17.42
N LEU A 212 11.68 36.65 -16.42
CA LEU A 212 10.53 37.54 -16.46
C LEU A 212 10.82 38.68 -15.47
N THR A 213 10.43 39.92 -15.77
CA THR A 213 10.47 40.99 -14.75
C THR A 213 9.60 40.57 -13.55
N GLY A 214 10.22 40.25 -12.41
CA GLY A 214 9.55 39.69 -11.23
C GLY A 214 9.71 38.17 -11.03
N GLY A 215 10.36 37.47 -11.97
CA GLY A 215 10.67 36.04 -11.92
C GLY A 215 9.53 35.12 -12.35
N THR A 216 9.86 33.95 -12.88
CA THR A 216 8.90 32.88 -13.23
C THR A 216 9.51 31.49 -12.93
N SER A 217 8.87 30.39 -13.33
CA SER A 217 9.48 29.04 -13.30
C SER A 217 10.52 28.91 -14.41
N ILE A 218 11.41 27.92 -14.32
CA ILE A 218 12.35 27.62 -15.41
C ILE A 218 11.58 26.83 -16.46
N HIS A 219 11.28 27.46 -17.60
CA HIS A 219 10.52 26.86 -18.70
C HIS A 219 10.77 27.64 -19.99
N LEU A 220 10.46 27.02 -21.13
CA LEU A 220 10.34 27.70 -22.40
C LEU A 220 8.86 27.96 -22.67
N HIS A 221 8.54 29.21 -22.99
CA HIS A 221 7.23 29.58 -23.51
C HIS A 221 7.34 29.75 -25.02
N LEU A 222 6.56 28.97 -25.77
CA LEU A 222 6.55 28.95 -27.23
C LEU A 222 5.21 29.43 -27.76
N GLU A 223 5.20 30.49 -28.57
CA GLU A 223 4.02 30.91 -29.33
C GLU A 223 4.15 30.52 -30.80
N ALA A 224 3.05 30.14 -31.43
CA ALA A 224 2.96 29.97 -32.89
C ALA A 224 1.92 30.95 -33.47
N LYS A 225 2.29 31.62 -34.57
CA LYS A 225 1.46 32.63 -35.22
C LYS A 225 1.39 32.39 -36.71
N ILE A 226 0.18 32.40 -37.23
CA ILE A 226 -0.07 32.32 -38.68
C ILE A 226 -0.38 33.72 -39.16
N VAL A 227 0.31 34.14 -40.22
CA VAL A 227 0.13 35.43 -40.86
C VAL A 227 -0.98 35.35 -41.90
N SER A 228 -1.92 36.28 -41.85
CA SER A 228 -2.95 36.47 -42.87
C SER A 228 -2.98 37.95 -43.27
N GLY A 229 -2.41 38.25 -44.43
CA GLY A 229 -2.23 39.64 -44.89
C GLY A 229 -1.36 40.46 -43.93
N ARG A 230 -1.93 41.51 -43.31
CA ARG A 230 -1.24 42.38 -42.33
C ARG A 230 -1.50 41.99 -40.87
N SER A 231 -2.29 40.95 -40.61
CA SER A 231 -2.61 40.47 -39.27
C SER A 231 -2.03 39.09 -39.01
N TYR A 232 -2.02 38.69 -37.74
CA TYR A 232 -1.65 37.34 -37.32
C TYR A 232 -2.68 36.78 -36.35
N LYS A 233 -2.76 35.45 -36.28
CA LYS A 233 -3.57 34.72 -35.30
C LYS A 233 -2.66 33.79 -34.51
N HIS A 234 -2.78 33.80 -33.18
CA HIS A 234 -2.13 32.78 -32.33
C HIS A 234 -2.83 31.44 -32.49
N VAL A 235 -2.05 30.38 -32.63
CA VAL A 235 -2.52 29.00 -32.75
C VAL A 235 -1.83 28.08 -31.74
N ASP A 236 -2.43 26.93 -31.46
CA ASP A 236 -1.88 25.96 -30.53
C ASP A 236 -0.63 25.28 -31.16
N PRO A 237 0.57 25.41 -30.58
CA PRO A 237 1.76 24.73 -31.08
C PRO A 237 1.81 23.24 -30.68
N LEU A 238 1.04 22.80 -29.68
CA LEU A 238 1.15 21.46 -29.10
C LEU A 238 0.95 20.32 -30.11
N PRO A 239 -0.02 20.36 -31.05
CA PRO A 239 -0.16 19.29 -32.04
C PRO A 239 1.09 19.10 -32.91
N SER A 240 1.76 20.21 -33.29
CA SER A 240 3.03 20.15 -34.03
C SER A 240 4.19 19.67 -33.15
N LEU A 241 4.19 20.04 -31.86
CA LEU A 241 5.18 19.55 -30.90
C LEU A 241 5.06 18.04 -30.66
N ILE A 242 3.83 17.51 -30.57
CA ILE A 242 3.60 16.06 -30.45
C ILE A 242 4.19 15.32 -31.65
N VAL A 243 3.94 15.80 -32.88
CA VAL A 243 4.53 15.20 -34.09
C VAL A 243 6.07 15.24 -34.03
N ALA A 244 6.66 16.35 -33.60
CA ALA A 244 8.11 16.46 -33.43
C ALA A 244 8.65 15.49 -32.37
N TYR A 245 7.89 15.27 -31.30
CA TYR A 245 8.23 14.34 -30.23
C TYR A 245 8.20 12.89 -30.71
N GLN A 246 7.13 12.50 -31.42
CA GLN A 246 7.00 11.17 -32.02
C GLN A 246 8.16 10.89 -32.98
N LYS A 247 8.53 11.87 -33.81
CA LYS A 247 9.71 11.78 -34.69
C LYS A 247 11.01 11.57 -33.90
N ALA A 248 11.22 12.34 -32.83
CA ALA A 248 12.41 12.24 -32.00
C ALA A 248 12.53 10.88 -31.30
N LEU A 249 11.41 10.24 -30.99
CA LEU A 249 11.34 8.88 -30.42
C LEU A 249 11.38 7.77 -31.47
N GLY A 250 11.31 8.09 -32.76
CA GLY A 250 11.22 7.09 -33.84
C GLY A 250 9.85 6.43 -33.96
N ASN A 251 8.81 7.03 -33.38
CA ASN A 251 7.44 6.51 -33.40
C ASN A 251 6.71 6.93 -34.68
N SER A 252 5.78 6.09 -35.12
CA SER A 252 4.82 6.45 -36.17
C SER A 252 3.77 7.45 -35.64
N TYR A 253 3.28 8.31 -36.51
CA TYR A 253 2.17 9.23 -36.26
C TYR A 253 1.31 9.34 -37.53
N ALA A 254 0.06 9.77 -37.41
CA ALA A 254 -0.85 9.96 -38.53
C ALA A 254 -1.48 11.36 -38.48
N ILE A 255 -1.55 12.00 -39.65
CA ILE A 255 -2.23 13.28 -39.86
C ILE A 255 -3.27 13.00 -40.94
N ASP A 256 -4.50 13.41 -40.72
CA ASP A 256 -5.58 13.20 -41.69
C ASP A 256 -5.51 14.21 -42.85
N ASP A 257 -6.43 14.06 -43.80
CA ASP A 257 -6.51 14.90 -44.99
C ASP A 257 -6.86 16.37 -44.67
N GLN A 258 -7.36 16.64 -43.46
CA GLN A 258 -7.68 17.97 -42.95
C GLN A 258 -6.48 18.64 -42.26
N GLY A 259 -5.35 17.92 -42.14
CA GLY A 259 -4.16 18.38 -41.44
C GLY A 259 -4.27 18.22 -39.92
N ASP A 260 -5.25 17.48 -39.42
CA ASP A 260 -5.44 17.25 -37.99
C ASP A 260 -4.68 16.00 -37.53
N LEU A 261 -4.13 16.07 -36.31
CA LEU A 261 -3.47 14.93 -35.69
C LEU A 261 -4.51 13.86 -35.38
N ALA A 262 -4.37 12.72 -36.06
CA ALA A 262 -5.21 11.56 -35.83
C ALA A 262 -5.06 11.09 -34.39
N PHE A 263 -6.17 10.61 -33.81
CA PHE A 263 -6.14 10.04 -32.47
C PHE A 263 -5.20 8.83 -32.42
N ASP A 264 -4.22 8.86 -31.51
CA ASP A 264 -3.26 7.78 -31.30
C ASP A 264 -3.45 7.15 -29.92
N PRO A 265 -4.15 6.01 -29.79
CA PRO A 265 -4.43 5.39 -28.48
C PRO A 265 -3.17 4.93 -27.73
N ARG A 266 -2.00 4.91 -28.38
CA ARG A 266 -0.74 4.54 -27.71
C ARG A 266 -0.21 5.65 -26.81
N TYR A 267 -0.51 6.91 -27.14
CA TYR A 267 0.11 8.08 -26.51
C TYR A 267 -0.92 9.16 -26.12
N GLU A 268 -2.09 9.19 -26.76
CA GLU A 268 -3.16 10.15 -26.48
C GLU A 268 -4.20 9.60 -25.51
N ILE A 269 -4.51 10.40 -24.50
CA ILE A 269 -5.48 10.11 -23.47
C ILE A 269 -6.79 10.86 -23.78
N LYS A 270 -7.82 10.16 -24.29
CA LYS A 270 -9.11 10.76 -24.72
C LYS A 270 -9.85 11.49 -23.60
N GLU A 271 -10.53 12.58 -23.95
CA GLU A 271 -11.65 13.11 -23.16
C GLU A 271 -12.92 12.26 -23.33
N GLY A 272 -13.73 12.22 -22.26
CA GLY A 272 -14.89 11.31 -22.10
C GLY A 272 -15.15 10.95 -20.64
N ALA A 273 -14.23 11.30 -19.75
CA ALA A 273 -14.47 11.32 -18.33
C ALA A 273 -15.33 12.55 -17.96
N THR A 274 -16.66 12.42 -17.86
CA THR A 274 -17.49 13.48 -17.26
C THR A 274 -16.87 13.87 -15.93
N SER A 275 -16.50 15.16 -15.80
CA SER A 275 -15.91 15.74 -14.60
C SER A 275 -16.75 15.40 -13.39
N VAL A 276 -16.23 14.51 -12.53
CA VAL A 276 -16.42 14.75 -11.10
C VAL A 276 -15.52 15.94 -10.82
N ASP A 277 -16.09 17.06 -10.38
CA ASP A 277 -15.31 18.16 -9.83
C ASP A 277 -14.27 17.54 -8.87
N ASP A 278 -12.99 17.91 -9.00
CA ASP A 278 -12.02 17.61 -7.93
C ASP A 278 -12.63 18.21 -6.65
N PRO A 279 -13.05 17.40 -5.66
CA PRO A 279 -13.49 17.97 -4.41
C PRO A 279 -12.32 18.82 -3.89
N THR A 280 -12.64 20.02 -3.41
CA THR A 280 -11.71 20.96 -2.78
C THR A 280 -10.68 20.17 -1.96
N PRO A 281 -9.36 20.43 -2.05
CA PRO A 281 -8.36 19.63 -1.37
C PRO A 281 -8.48 19.82 0.14
N SER A 282 -9.42 19.10 0.75
CA SER A 282 -9.24 18.63 2.11
C SER A 282 -8.10 17.63 2.00
N ARG A 283 -7.11 17.75 2.89
CA ARG A 283 -6.16 16.66 3.12
C ARG A 283 -6.97 15.37 3.16
N SER A 284 -6.59 14.38 2.36
CA SER A 284 -7.12 13.00 2.44
C SER A 284 -7.41 12.68 3.91
N SER A 285 -8.68 12.68 4.30
CA SER A 285 -9.11 12.29 5.64
C SER A 285 -9.53 10.83 5.59
N CYS A 286 -8.75 9.99 4.91
CA CYS A 286 -9.05 8.59 4.83
C CYS A 286 -8.78 7.99 6.21
N ALA A 287 -9.84 7.73 6.98
CA ALA A 287 -9.75 7.17 8.32
C ALA A 287 -8.88 5.89 8.35
N GLY A 288 -8.90 5.12 7.27
CA GLY A 288 -8.08 3.92 7.03
C GLY A 288 -6.57 4.15 6.94
N GLU A 289 -6.05 5.36 6.75
CA GLU A 289 -4.58 5.59 6.72
C GLU A 289 -3.92 5.19 8.06
N ASN A 290 -4.65 5.38 9.16
CA ASN A 290 -4.25 5.02 10.53
C ASN A 290 -4.62 3.57 10.92
N GLU A 291 -5.29 2.82 10.05
CA GLU A 291 -5.63 1.42 10.29
C GLU A 291 -4.49 0.50 9.85
N ALA A 292 -4.41 -0.69 10.45
CA ALA A 292 -3.41 -1.68 10.09
C ALA A 292 -3.68 -2.24 8.68
N SER A 293 -2.61 -2.59 7.95
CA SER A 293 -2.78 -3.35 6.72
C SER A 293 -3.40 -4.72 7.01
N ILE A 294 -4.24 -5.21 6.09
CA ILE A 294 -4.69 -6.60 6.09
C ILE A 294 -3.72 -7.57 5.38
N GLY A 295 -2.53 -7.11 5.02
CA GLY A 295 -1.43 -7.92 4.47
C GLY A 295 -1.53 -8.20 2.97
N THR A 296 -2.41 -7.50 2.26
CA THR A 296 -2.62 -7.67 0.82
C THR A 296 -1.44 -7.19 -0.02
N GLU A 297 -0.62 -6.27 0.49
CA GLU A 297 0.64 -5.83 -0.14
C GLU A 297 1.68 -6.96 -0.29
N ALA A 298 1.57 -8.03 0.50
CA ALA A 298 2.45 -9.20 0.36
C ALA A 298 2.02 -10.15 -0.76
N LEU A 299 0.79 -9.98 -1.28
CA LEU A 299 0.17 -10.83 -2.30
C LEU A 299 -0.03 -10.10 -3.63
N TYR A 300 -0.15 -8.77 -3.56
CA TYR A 300 -0.51 -7.93 -4.68
C TYR A 300 0.49 -6.79 -4.84
N ALA A 301 1.04 -6.66 -6.05
CA ALA A 301 1.95 -5.56 -6.39
C ALA A 301 1.14 -4.27 -6.58
N PHE A 302 0.98 -3.50 -5.50
CA PHE A 302 0.31 -2.22 -5.56
C PHE A 302 1.17 -1.20 -6.29
N SER A 303 0.61 -0.52 -7.29
CA SER A 303 1.25 0.65 -7.88
C SER A 303 1.03 1.88 -7.02
N SER A 304 -0.17 2.05 -6.47
CA SER A 304 -0.61 3.30 -5.83
C SER A 304 -1.71 3.06 -4.81
N LEU A 305 -1.85 3.96 -3.84
CA LEU A 305 -2.85 3.92 -2.79
C LEU A 305 -3.97 4.95 -3.03
N TRP A 306 -5.19 4.55 -2.73
CA TRP A 306 -6.40 5.32 -2.96
C TRP A 306 -7.35 5.23 -1.77
N CYS A 307 -8.05 6.32 -1.50
CA CYS A 307 -9.09 6.41 -0.50
C CYS A 307 -10.44 6.03 -1.12
N HIS A 308 -11.14 5.07 -0.52
CA HIS A 308 -12.52 4.70 -0.89
C HIS A 308 -13.37 4.53 0.36
N ASN A 309 -14.41 5.35 0.52
CA ASN A 309 -15.37 5.23 1.63
C ASN A 309 -14.71 5.12 3.02
N GLY A 310 -13.63 5.89 3.25
CA GLY A 310 -12.86 5.89 4.49
C GLY A 310 -11.87 4.72 4.67
N SER A 311 -11.71 3.87 3.66
CA SER A 311 -10.70 2.79 3.59
C SER A 311 -9.57 3.16 2.64
N VAL A 312 -8.37 2.61 2.87
CA VAL A 312 -7.30 2.63 1.87
C VAL A 312 -7.35 1.35 1.04
N VAL A 313 -7.37 1.50 -0.28
CA VAL A 313 -7.25 0.42 -1.26
C VAL A 313 -5.95 0.60 -2.05
N GLY A 314 -5.28 -0.50 -2.35
CA GLY A 314 -4.17 -0.55 -3.29
C GLY A 314 -4.69 -0.81 -4.71
N LEU A 315 -4.14 -0.09 -5.68
CA LEU A 315 -4.39 -0.33 -7.10
C LEU A 315 -3.33 -1.30 -7.64
N VAL A 316 -3.76 -2.42 -8.21
CA VAL A 316 -2.92 -3.35 -8.96
C VAL A 316 -3.10 -3.11 -10.45
N LYS A 317 -2.01 -3.19 -11.21
CA LYS A 317 -2.00 -2.97 -12.65
C LYS A 317 -1.32 -4.11 -13.38
N ASN A 318 -1.96 -4.58 -14.46
CA ASN A 318 -1.44 -5.59 -15.37
C ASN A 318 -2.15 -5.46 -16.73
N GLY A 319 -1.47 -5.19 -17.85
CA GLY A 319 -2.14 -5.24 -19.15
C GLY A 319 -3.07 -4.09 -19.47
N THR A 320 -4.37 -4.36 -19.67
CA THR A 320 -5.47 -3.38 -19.59
C THR A 320 -6.25 -3.50 -18.26
N ARG A 321 -5.90 -4.46 -17.41
CA ARG A 321 -6.61 -4.80 -16.16
C ARG A 321 -6.27 -3.89 -14.98
N ARG A 322 -7.32 -3.53 -14.24
CA ARG A 322 -7.31 -2.73 -13.00
C ARG A 322 -7.99 -3.48 -11.89
N ASP A 323 -7.27 -3.69 -10.79
CA ASP A 323 -7.87 -4.22 -9.56
C ASP A 323 -7.69 -3.21 -8.41
N PHE A 324 -8.78 -2.80 -7.75
CA PHE A 324 -8.70 -2.12 -6.45
C PHE A 324 -8.89 -3.14 -5.35
N ILE A 325 -7.92 -3.23 -4.46
CA ILE A 325 -7.85 -4.24 -3.42
C ILE A 325 -7.72 -3.55 -2.06
N TYR A 326 -8.50 -3.96 -1.08
CA TYR A 326 -8.38 -3.40 0.27
C TYR A 326 -6.97 -3.60 0.82
N PHE A 327 -6.31 -2.49 1.18
CA PHE A 327 -5.01 -2.47 1.84
C PHE A 327 -5.19 -2.19 3.33
N LYS A 328 -5.82 -1.07 3.66
CA LYS A 328 -6.22 -0.70 5.03
C LYS A 328 -7.72 -0.40 5.08
N PRO A 329 -8.59 -1.43 5.09
CA PRO A 329 -10.03 -1.24 5.18
C PRO A 329 -10.41 -0.57 6.51
N ARG A 330 -11.45 0.27 6.48
CA ARG A 330 -12.06 0.78 7.72
C ARG A 330 -12.59 -0.38 8.58
N ARG A 331 -12.60 -0.19 9.91
CA ARG A 331 -12.77 -1.26 10.92
C ARG A 331 -13.98 -2.16 10.73
N ASP A 332 -15.14 -1.62 10.37
CA ASP A 332 -16.40 -2.37 10.16
C ASP A 332 -16.35 -3.31 8.93
N LEU A 333 -15.48 -2.99 7.97
CA LEU A 333 -15.35 -3.70 6.71
C LEU A 333 -14.19 -4.71 6.72
N ALA A 334 -13.16 -4.49 7.54
CA ALA A 334 -11.92 -5.28 7.57
C ALA A 334 -12.10 -6.79 7.70
N VAL A 335 -13.12 -7.25 8.45
CA VAL A 335 -13.41 -8.69 8.62
C VAL A 335 -14.09 -9.27 7.38
N LEU A 336 -14.95 -8.49 6.70
CA LEU A 336 -15.72 -8.97 5.54
C LEU A 336 -14.86 -9.09 4.28
N VAL A 337 -13.81 -8.26 4.18
CA VAL A 337 -12.92 -8.20 3.01
C VAL A 337 -11.61 -8.94 3.24
N ARG A 338 -11.41 -9.57 4.41
CA ARG A 338 -10.15 -10.25 4.76
C ARG A 338 -9.82 -11.40 3.81
N ASP A 339 -10.82 -12.24 3.53
CA ASP A 339 -10.66 -13.43 2.70
C ASP A 339 -10.98 -13.18 1.21
N ASP A 340 -11.63 -12.04 0.93
CA ASP A 340 -12.00 -11.59 -0.43
C ASP A 340 -11.78 -10.06 -0.54
N PRO A 341 -10.52 -9.60 -0.65
CA PRO A 341 -10.18 -8.18 -0.54
C PRO A 341 -10.40 -7.39 -1.84
N VAL A 342 -10.84 -8.03 -2.92
CA VAL A 342 -10.94 -7.41 -4.25
C VAL A 342 -12.24 -6.62 -4.37
N LEU A 343 -12.14 -5.31 -4.18
CA LEU A 343 -13.27 -4.39 -4.28
C LEU A 343 -13.72 -4.18 -5.73
N PHE A 344 -12.78 -4.12 -6.66
CA PHE A 344 -13.07 -3.91 -8.08
C PHE A 344 -12.07 -4.68 -8.91
N THR A 345 -12.56 -5.35 -9.97
CA THR A 345 -11.75 -5.91 -11.04
C THR A 345 -12.35 -5.47 -12.36
N GLY A 346 -11.55 -4.82 -13.19
CA GLY A 346 -12.00 -4.33 -14.48
C GLY A 346 -10.86 -4.08 -15.42
N GLN A 347 -11.17 -3.35 -16.48
CA GLN A 347 -10.22 -2.88 -17.46
C GLN A 347 -10.27 -1.35 -17.52
N THR A 348 -9.12 -0.76 -17.80
CA THR A 348 -9.05 0.63 -18.25
C THR A 348 -9.23 0.65 -19.75
N ASP A 349 -10.03 1.60 -20.22
CA ASP A 349 -10.08 2.02 -21.61
C ASP A 349 -10.28 3.54 -21.60
N ASN A 350 -9.26 4.29 -22.04
CA ASN A 350 -9.38 5.73 -22.32
C ASN A 350 -10.01 6.57 -21.19
N MET A 351 -9.35 6.67 -20.03
CA MET A 351 -9.84 7.36 -18.82
C MET A 351 -11.22 6.89 -18.33
N SER A 352 -11.58 5.63 -18.60
CA SER A 352 -12.77 5.00 -18.05
C SER A 352 -12.41 3.62 -17.53
N TYR A 353 -12.94 3.28 -16.37
CA TYR A 353 -12.85 1.93 -15.82
C TYR A 353 -14.16 1.22 -16.07
N THR A 354 -14.09 0.02 -16.63
CA THR A 354 -15.25 -0.88 -16.80
C THR A 354 -14.94 -2.22 -16.18
N GLY A 355 -15.83 -2.77 -15.37
CA GLY A 355 -15.62 -4.05 -14.73
C GLY A 355 -16.66 -4.38 -13.67
N LYS A 356 -16.29 -5.26 -12.74
CA LYS A 356 -17.15 -5.70 -11.64
C LYS A 356 -16.67 -5.09 -10.33
N ALA A 357 -17.61 -4.54 -9.57
CA ALA A 357 -17.39 -4.13 -8.20
C ALA A 357 -18.04 -5.12 -7.22
N SER A 358 -17.39 -5.32 -6.07
CA SER A 358 -17.86 -6.15 -4.98
C SER A 358 -18.64 -5.32 -3.95
N HIS A 359 -19.80 -5.82 -3.56
CA HIS A 359 -20.57 -5.34 -2.41
C HIS A 359 -20.56 -6.41 -1.33
N TYR A 360 -19.98 -6.09 -0.17
CA TYR A 360 -19.79 -7.03 0.92
C TYR A 360 -20.98 -7.01 1.87
N GLY A 361 -21.70 -8.13 1.92
CA GLY A 361 -22.93 -8.29 2.71
C GLY A 361 -22.82 -9.44 3.70
N ALA A 362 -22.91 -9.14 4.99
CA ALA A 362 -22.82 -10.16 6.04
C ALA A 362 -24.02 -11.14 6.08
N ARG A 363 -25.18 -10.79 5.49
CA ARG A 363 -26.40 -11.60 5.50
C ARG A 363 -26.64 -12.42 4.23
N CYS A 364 -26.50 -11.78 3.06
CA CYS A 364 -26.83 -12.39 1.76
C CYS A 364 -25.59 -12.65 0.90
N GLY A 365 -24.42 -12.75 1.54
CA GLY A 365 -23.13 -12.97 0.90
C GLY A 365 -22.61 -11.76 0.12
N ASN A 366 -21.37 -11.90 -0.37
CA ASN A 366 -20.76 -10.94 -1.26
C ASN A 366 -21.46 -10.96 -2.62
N GLN A 367 -21.74 -9.78 -3.16
CA GLN A 367 -22.35 -9.62 -4.47
C GLN A 367 -21.39 -8.91 -5.40
N GLN A 368 -21.46 -9.23 -6.68
CA GLN A 368 -20.78 -8.46 -7.72
C GLN A 368 -21.81 -7.79 -8.62
N PHE A 369 -21.45 -6.61 -9.11
CA PHE A 369 -22.25 -5.87 -10.08
C PHE A 369 -21.35 -5.15 -11.08
N GLU A 370 -21.83 -5.04 -12.31
CA GLU A 370 -21.13 -4.33 -13.37
C GLU A 370 -21.14 -2.84 -13.06
N VAL A 371 -19.97 -2.22 -13.19
CA VAL A 371 -19.74 -0.79 -13.03
C VAL A 371 -18.93 -0.27 -14.20
N SER A 372 -19.21 0.97 -14.57
CA SER A 372 -18.40 1.71 -15.53
C SER A 372 -18.33 3.16 -15.12
N GLY A 373 -17.22 3.83 -15.38
CA GLY A 373 -17.19 5.27 -15.21
C GLY A 373 -15.82 5.92 -15.30
N PRO A 374 -15.83 7.25 -15.26
CA PRO A 374 -14.67 8.09 -15.56
C PRO A 374 -13.54 8.03 -14.53
N VAL A 375 -12.32 8.21 -15.02
CA VAL A 375 -11.14 8.64 -14.25
C VAL A 375 -10.97 10.14 -14.48
N ALA A 376 -10.90 10.94 -13.42
CA ALA A 376 -10.71 12.38 -13.53
C ALA A 376 -9.38 12.70 -14.23
N SER A 377 -9.34 13.81 -14.99
CA SER A 377 -8.15 14.26 -15.71
C SER A 377 -6.99 14.63 -14.79
N SER A 378 -7.26 14.92 -13.50
CA SER A 378 -6.22 15.07 -12.47
C SER A 378 -5.49 13.75 -12.17
N PHE A 379 -6.08 12.61 -12.55
CA PHE A 379 -5.76 11.26 -12.08
C PHE A 379 -5.81 11.11 -10.56
N GLN A 380 -6.42 12.08 -9.87
CA GLN A 380 -6.57 12.04 -8.41
C GLN A 380 -7.93 11.52 -7.99
N HIS A 381 -8.82 11.25 -8.94
CA HIS A 381 -10.15 10.77 -8.64
C HIS A 381 -10.60 9.74 -9.70
N VAL A 382 -11.24 8.66 -9.26
CA VAL A 382 -11.93 7.69 -10.12
C VAL A 382 -13.36 7.58 -9.62
N SER A 383 -14.31 7.61 -10.54
CA SER A 383 -15.71 7.35 -10.21
C SER A 383 -16.33 6.35 -11.15
N VAL A 384 -16.73 5.19 -10.63
CA VAL A 384 -17.43 4.16 -11.40
C VAL A 384 -18.82 3.94 -10.83
N SER A 385 -19.81 3.77 -11.68
CA SER A 385 -21.21 3.61 -11.28
C SER A 385 -21.83 2.38 -11.93
N GLY A 386 -22.79 1.77 -11.24
CA GLY A 386 -23.52 0.61 -11.72
C GLY A 386 -24.77 0.33 -10.90
N ARG A 387 -25.52 -0.72 -11.23
CA ARG A 387 -26.72 -1.12 -10.50
C ARG A 387 -26.44 -2.36 -9.65
N ARG A 388 -26.55 -2.23 -8.33
CA ARG A 388 -26.38 -3.34 -7.39
C ARG A 388 -27.71 -3.84 -6.85
N LYS A 389 -27.72 -5.08 -6.35
CA LYS A 389 -28.84 -5.62 -5.57
C LYS A 389 -28.81 -5.03 -4.15
N VAL A 390 -29.98 -4.61 -3.67
CA VAL A 390 -30.23 -4.17 -2.29
C VAL A 390 -31.26 -5.11 -1.68
N PHE A 391 -30.87 -5.84 -0.65
CA PHE A 391 -31.71 -6.85 -0.03
C PHE A 391 -32.62 -6.25 1.05
N SER A 392 -33.85 -6.76 1.14
CA SER A 392 -34.80 -6.43 2.20
C SER A 392 -34.32 -6.93 3.57
N ALA A 393 -34.68 -6.23 4.64
CA ALA A 393 -34.23 -6.54 6.01
C ALA A 393 -34.90 -7.77 6.67
N GLY A 394 -35.66 -8.57 5.90
CA GLY A 394 -36.49 -9.67 6.40
C GLY A 394 -35.73 -10.93 6.82
N VAL A 395 -36.44 -11.80 7.54
CA VAL A 395 -36.02 -13.14 7.93
C VAL A 395 -37.22 -14.05 7.65
N ALA A 396 -36.99 -15.17 6.96
CA ALA A 396 -38.04 -16.14 6.69
C ALA A 396 -38.50 -16.82 8.00
N PRO A 397 -39.69 -17.45 8.03
CA PRO A 397 -40.23 -18.10 9.23
C PRO A 397 -39.33 -19.18 9.84
N ASP A 398 -38.40 -19.73 9.05
CA ASP A 398 -37.41 -20.73 9.47
C ASP A 398 -36.10 -20.13 10.05
N GLY A 399 -36.04 -18.80 10.19
CA GLY A 399 -34.88 -18.08 10.72
C GLY A 399 -33.80 -17.77 9.70
N THR A 400 -33.98 -18.13 8.41
CA THR A 400 -33.01 -17.82 7.35
C THR A 400 -33.16 -16.38 6.84
N PRO A 401 -32.07 -15.68 6.45
CA PRO A 401 -32.17 -14.33 5.91
C PRO A 401 -33.01 -14.27 4.63
N GLU A 402 -34.02 -13.40 4.59
CA GLU A 402 -34.87 -13.25 3.41
C GLU A 402 -34.16 -12.38 2.36
N CYS A 403 -33.40 -13.03 1.46
CA CYS A 403 -32.62 -12.36 0.43
C CYS A 403 -33.45 -11.96 -0.82
N ARG A 404 -34.62 -11.36 -0.61
CA ARG A 404 -35.34 -10.63 -1.67
C ARG A 404 -34.66 -9.29 -1.91
N TYR A 405 -34.61 -8.84 -3.17
CA TYR A 405 -33.87 -7.64 -3.54
C TYR A 405 -34.59 -6.74 -4.53
N VAL A 406 -34.23 -5.46 -4.46
CA VAL A 406 -34.47 -4.46 -5.51
C VAL A 406 -33.12 -4.01 -6.08
N HIS A 407 -33.13 -3.39 -7.27
CA HIS A 407 -31.92 -2.76 -7.81
C HIS A 407 -31.84 -1.32 -7.33
N ALA A 408 -30.63 -0.88 -6.96
CA ALA A 408 -30.34 0.52 -6.71
C ALA A 408 -29.04 0.91 -7.41
N ASP A 409 -28.98 2.16 -7.87
CA ASP A 409 -27.74 2.73 -8.41
C ASP A 409 -26.72 2.87 -7.28
N GLN A 410 -25.49 2.47 -7.57
CA GLN A 410 -24.35 2.57 -6.68
C GLN A 410 -23.20 3.24 -7.42
N ARG A 411 -22.65 4.28 -6.80
CA ARG A 411 -21.45 4.96 -7.23
C ARG A 411 -20.31 4.60 -6.27
N LEU A 412 -19.13 4.31 -6.83
CA LEU A 412 -17.88 4.11 -6.10
C LEU A 412 -16.96 5.26 -6.45
N GLU A 413 -16.39 5.87 -5.43
CA GLU A 413 -15.45 6.98 -5.57
C GLU A 413 -14.11 6.59 -4.96
N PHE A 414 -13.04 6.87 -5.69
CA PHE A 414 -11.67 6.63 -5.26
C PHE A 414 -10.91 7.94 -5.37
N THR A 415 -10.25 8.36 -4.30
CA THR A 415 -9.42 9.57 -4.29
C THR A 415 -7.96 9.18 -4.07
N TYR A 416 -7.06 9.63 -4.92
CA TYR A 416 -5.65 9.29 -4.86
C TYR A 416 -4.99 9.77 -3.57
N ILE A 417 -4.21 8.90 -2.93
CA ILE A 417 -3.44 9.21 -1.73
C ILE A 417 -1.96 9.42 -2.12
N GLY A 418 -1.39 8.49 -2.89
CA GLY A 418 0.03 8.52 -3.26
C GLY A 418 0.50 7.24 -3.95
N GLU A 419 1.72 7.25 -4.48
CA GLU A 419 2.37 6.05 -5.01
C GLU A 419 2.65 5.06 -3.86
N TYR A 420 2.57 3.77 -4.15
CA TYR A 420 3.00 2.76 -3.20
C TYR A 420 4.53 2.59 -3.33
N ALA A 421 5.28 3.32 -2.50
CA ALA A 421 6.72 3.12 -2.40
C ALA A 421 6.98 1.83 -1.61
N GLU A 422 7.32 0.74 -2.31
CA GLU A 422 8.02 -0.36 -1.65
C GLU A 422 9.29 0.21 -1.05
N THR A 423 9.45 0.13 0.27
CA THR A 423 10.75 0.33 0.89
C THR A 423 11.70 -0.69 0.24
N PRO A 424 12.73 -0.27 -0.53
CA PRO A 424 13.55 -1.23 -1.25
C PRO A 424 14.24 -2.11 -0.23
N ALA A 425 13.94 -3.42 -0.25
CA ALA A 425 14.87 -4.38 0.29
C ALA A 425 16.18 -4.23 -0.52
N PRO A 426 17.36 -4.17 0.13
CA PRO A 426 18.62 -3.98 -0.56
C PRO A 426 18.82 -5.06 -1.65
N PRO A 427 19.47 -4.74 -2.78
CA PRO A 427 19.71 -5.70 -3.86
C PRO A 427 20.45 -6.94 -3.35
N LEU A 428 19.89 -8.11 -3.64
CA LEU A 428 20.30 -9.41 -3.09
C LEU A 428 21.62 -9.99 -3.64
N GLU A 429 22.39 -9.25 -4.44
CA GLU A 429 23.42 -9.89 -5.27
C GLU A 429 24.88 -9.75 -4.81
N ASN A 430 25.25 -8.89 -3.85
CA ASN A 430 26.70 -8.65 -3.60
C ASN A 430 27.14 -8.46 -2.13
N ALA A 431 26.36 -8.85 -1.12
CA ALA A 431 26.88 -8.89 0.25
C ALA A 431 27.60 -10.24 0.49
N PRO A 432 28.91 -10.25 0.81
CA PRO A 432 29.59 -11.45 1.27
C PRO A 432 28.93 -11.90 2.57
N VAL A 433 28.30 -13.07 2.54
CA VAL A 433 27.73 -13.69 3.72
C VAL A 433 28.88 -14.23 4.54
N GLU A 434 29.12 -13.68 5.72
CA GLU A 434 29.74 -14.48 6.78
C GLU A 434 28.78 -15.62 7.09
N ILE A 435 29.02 -16.76 6.45
CA ILE A 435 28.30 -18.00 6.71
C ILE A 435 28.67 -18.40 8.14
N PRO A 436 27.72 -18.49 9.08
CA PRO A 436 28.03 -19.08 10.37
C PRO A 436 28.49 -20.51 10.09
N PHE A 437 29.69 -20.84 10.57
CA PHE A 437 30.33 -22.15 10.50
C PHE A 437 29.31 -23.31 10.66
N PRO A 438 29.58 -24.50 10.07
CA PRO A 438 28.73 -25.68 10.25
C PRO A 438 28.37 -25.81 11.73
N SER A 439 27.06 -25.94 12.01
CA SER A 439 26.65 -26.25 13.38
C SER A 439 27.34 -27.56 13.76
N GLU A 440 28.23 -27.56 14.77
CA GLU A 440 28.89 -28.79 15.25
C GLU A 440 27.88 -29.94 15.47
N THR A 441 26.63 -29.60 15.80
CA THR A 441 25.54 -30.55 16.02
C THR A 441 25.07 -31.31 14.77
N CYS A 442 25.35 -30.83 13.55
CA CYS A 442 24.99 -31.53 12.30
C CYS A 442 26.17 -32.24 11.64
N LYS A 443 27.35 -32.25 12.28
CA LYS A 443 28.53 -32.92 11.75
C LYS A 443 28.29 -34.44 11.70
N GLY A 444 28.43 -35.04 10.53
CA GLY A 444 28.24 -36.49 10.32
C GLY A 444 26.79 -36.93 10.14
N VAL A 445 25.83 -36.00 10.09
CA VAL A 445 24.43 -36.33 9.76
C VAL A 445 24.33 -36.76 8.31
N VAL A 446 23.72 -37.92 8.07
CA VAL A 446 23.41 -38.44 6.74
C VAL A 446 21.96 -38.08 6.40
N LEU A 447 21.76 -37.49 5.23
CA LEU A 447 20.44 -37.21 4.68
C LEU A 447 19.89 -38.45 3.97
N ALA A 448 18.63 -38.78 4.22
CA ALA A 448 17.91 -39.80 3.49
C ALA A 448 17.42 -39.28 2.12
N ASP A 449 16.90 -40.20 1.31
CA ASP A 449 16.25 -39.89 0.05
C ASP A 449 14.94 -39.12 0.25
N THR A 450 14.50 -38.47 -0.82
CA THR A 450 13.28 -37.68 -0.82
C THR A 450 12.04 -38.56 -0.59
N PRO A 451 11.16 -38.21 0.38
CA PRO A 451 9.92 -38.94 0.57
C PRO A 451 9.07 -38.98 -0.70
N SER A 452 8.47 -40.13 -0.99
CA SER A 452 7.64 -40.33 -2.19
C SER A 452 6.46 -39.34 -2.26
N SER A 453 5.93 -38.92 -1.10
CA SER A 453 4.85 -37.94 -0.98
C SER A 453 5.20 -36.55 -1.55
N VAL A 454 6.49 -36.24 -1.71
CA VAL A 454 6.95 -34.93 -2.22
C VAL A 454 7.83 -35.02 -3.47
N SER A 455 8.03 -36.23 -4.03
CA SER A 455 8.94 -36.50 -5.17
C SER A 455 8.57 -35.82 -6.49
N GLY A 456 7.41 -35.14 -6.57
CA GLY A 456 6.97 -34.37 -7.74
C GLY A 456 6.51 -32.95 -7.41
N MET A 457 6.73 -32.48 -6.18
CA MET A 457 6.37 -31.11 -5.79
C MET A 457 7.38 -30.10 -6.35
N VAL A 458 6.86 -28.94 -6.76
CA VAL A 458 7.69 -27.77 -7.11
C VAL A 458 7.79 -26.90 -5.86
N PHE A 459 9.00 -26.59 -5.45
CA PHE A 459 9.29 -25.75 -4.29
C PHE A 459 9.75 -24.37 -4.75
N ASP A 460 9.31 -23.34 -4.02
CA ASP A 460 9.74 -21.96 -4.23
C ASP A 460 11.21 -21.76 -3.88
N ASN A 461 11.64 -22.30 -2.74
CA ASN A 461 13.02 -22.28 -2.26
C ASN A 461 13.22 -23.30 -1.11
N TYR A 462 14.46 -23.45 -0.65
CA TYR A 462 14.88 -24.48 0.31
C TYR A 462 15.44 -23.87 1.59
N TRP A 463 15.21 -24.57 2.71
CA TRP A 463 15.61 -24.16 4.06
C TRP A 463 16.21 -25.35 4.83
N PHE A 464 17.07 -25.05 5.79
CA PHE A 464 17.56 -25.98 6.78
C PHE A 464 16.68 -25.94 8.02
N HIS A 465 16.33 -27.11 8.55
CA HIS A 465 15.69 -27.29 9.84
C HIS A 465 16.12 -28.62 10.45
N ASN A 466 16.60 -28.59 11.69
CA ASN A 466 16.96 -29.80 12.46
C ASN A 466 17.87 -30.78 11.70
N CYS A 467 18.94 -30.25 11.08
CA CYS A 467 19.88 -31.00 10.22
C CYS A 467 19.23 -31.70 9.01
N SER A 468 18.09 -31.20 8.54
CA SER A 468 17.37 -31.65 7.35
C SER A 468 17.19 -30.51 6.36
N ILE A 469 16.90 -30.84 5.09
CA ILE A 469 16.49 -29.87 4.07
C ILE A 469 14.97 -29.94 3.93
N VAL A 470 14.33 -28.77 4.04
CA VAL A 470 12.90 -28.59 3.82
C VAL A 470 12.66 -27.66 2.62
N GLY A 471 11.58 -27.91 1.88
CA GLY A 471 11.16 -27.11 0.73
C GLY A 471 9.92 -26.29 1.10
N LEU A 472 9.92 -25.01 0.72
CA LEU A 472 8.78 -24.12 0.92
C LEU A 472 7.87 -24.14 -0.31
N VAL A 473 6.56 -24.23 -0.08
CA VAL A 473 5.51 -23.98 -1.08
C VAL A 473 4.69 -22.78 -0.64
N LYS A 474 4.56 -21.80 -1.54
CA LYS A 474 3.72 -20.61 -1.38
C LYS A 474 2.39 -20.81 -2.10
N ALA A 475 1.30 -20.46 -1.43
CA ALA A 475 -0.02 -20.35 -2.05
C ALA A 475 -0.38 -18.88 -2.30
N ALA A 476 -1.24 -18.64 -3.30
CA ALA A 476 -1.67 -17.30 -3.72
C ALA A 476 -2.48 -16.56 -2.64
N ASP A 477 -3.02 -17.27 -1.65
CA ASP A 477 -3.77 -16.75 -0.50
C ASP A 477 -2.89 -16.41 0.71
N GLY A 478 -1.55 -16.45 0.56
CA GLY A 478 -0.60 -16.25 1.66
C GLY A 478 -0.29 -17.51 2.46
N GLY A 479 -0.84 -18.66 2.08
CA GLY A 479 -0.47 -19.95 2.63
C GLY A 479 1.02 -20.25 2.48
N ARG A 480 1.61 -20.82 3.53
CA ARG A 480 3.00 -21.29 3.58
C ARG A 480 3.00 -22.71 4.11
N ARG A 481 3.61 -23.62 3.34
CA ARG A 481 3.80 -25.00 3.77
C ARG A 481 5.26 -25.38 3.59
N MET A 482 5.87 -25.96 4.61
CA MET A 482 7.22 -26.47 4.53
C MET A 482 7.19 -27.99 4.62
N PHE A 483 7.94 -28.65 3.74
CA PHE A 483 7.96 -30.10 3.63
C PHE A 483 9.39 -30.63 3.77
N PHE A 484 9.59 -31.74 4.47
CA PHE A 484 10.87 -32.46 4.45
C PHE A 484 11.15 -32.99 3.04
N VAL A 485 12.24 -32.52 2.43
CA VAL A 485 12.67 -32.96 1.08
C VAL A 485 13.89 -33.85 1.15
N ARG A 486 14.83 -33.57 2.06
CA ARG A 486 15.93 -34.47 2.43
C ARG A 486 16.00 -34.52 3.96
N PRO A 487 15.19 -35.38 4.61
CA PRO A 487 15.23 -35.52 6.07
C PRO A 487 16.54 -36.19 6.49
N ARG A 488 17.03 -35.88 7.70
CA ARG A 488 18.05 -36.72 8.33
C ARG A 488 17.54 -38.15 8.52
N THR A 489 18.45 -39.12 8.46
CA THR A 489 18.08 -40.54 8.30
C THR A 489 17.17 -41.09 9.40
N ASP A 490 17.33 -40.65 10.65
CA ASP A 490 16.48 -41.03 11.79
C ASP A 490 15.05 -40.47 11.72
N LEU A 491 14.83 -39.40 10.94
CA LEU A 491 13.52 -38.80 10.67
C LEU A 491 12.85 -39.37 9.42
N ALA A 492 13.56 -40.15 8.60
CA ALA A 492 13.07 -40.61 7.29
C ALA A 492 11.73 -41.36 7.38
N THR A 493 11.58 -42.28 8.35
CA THR A 493 10.32 -43.02 8.54
C THR A 493 9.17 -42.11 8.98
N ALA A 494 9.44 -41.06 9.75
CA ALA A 494 8.42 -40.11 10.19
C ALA A 494 8.01 -39.17 9.04
N ALA A 495 8.99 -38.62 8.33
CA ALA A 495 8.78 -37.77 7.16
C ALA A 495 8.08 -38.52 6.00
N ALA A 496 8.26 -39.84 5.90
CA ALA A 496 7.53 -40.67 4.94
C ALA A 496 6.05 -40.83 5.29
N ARG A 497 5.67 -40.77 6.58
CA ARG A 497 4.27 -40.77 7.01
C ARG A 497 3.63 -39.40 6.84
N GLU A 498 4.35 -38.35 7.25
CA GLU A 498 3.89 -36.96 7.15
C GLU A 498 5.10 -36.07 6.83
N ALA A 499 5.12 -35.54 5.61
CA ALA A 499 6.23 -34.73 5.14
C ALA A 499 6.10 -33.26 5.52
N ALA A 500 4.89 -32.75 5.80
CA ALA A 500 4.68 -31.35 6.14
C ALA A 500 5.14 -31.07 7.58
N VAL A 501 6.24 -30.32 7.72
CA VAL A 501 6.74 -29.90 9.04
C VAL A 501 5.99 -28.68 9.55
N PHE A 502 5.63 -27.75 8.67
CA PHE A 502 4.90 -26.54 9.03
C PHE A 502 3.76 -26.29 8.04
N ARG A 503 2.60 -25.92 8.57
CA ARG A 503 1.41 -25.51 7.83
C ARG A 503 0.89 -24.22 8.43
N GLY A 504 0.94 -23.14 7.67
CA GLY A 504 0.53 -21.86 8.20
C GLY A 504 0.41 -20.80 7.13
N ARG A 505 0.50 -19.56 7.59
CA ARG A 505 0.42 -18.36 6.77
C ARG A 505 1.53 -17.40 7.19
N VAL A 506 1.89 -16.50 6.28
CA VAL A 506 2.75 -15.37 6.60
C VAL A 506 1.91 -14.11 6.72
N PHE A 507 2.12 -13.35 7.79
CA PHE A 507 1.47 -12.07 8.06
C PHE A 507 2.55 -11.03 8.34
N GLY A 508 2.79 -10.13 7.38
CA GLY A 508 3.90 -9.18 7.48
C GLY A 508 5.25 -9.88 7.59
N ASP A 509 5.95 -9.68 8.70
CA ASP A 509 7.23 -10.30 9.05
C ASP A 509 7.09 -11.52 9.99
N ARG A 510 5.88 -12.09 10.13
CA ARG A 510 5.61 -13.19 11.08
C ARG A 510 5.00 -14.40 10.39
N TYR A 511 5.41 -15.59 10.82
CA TYR A 511 4.78 -16.86 10.47
C TYR A 511 3.86 -17.28 11.60
N GLU A 512 2.65 -17.72 11.25
CA GLU A 512 1.67 -18.29 12.19
C GLU A 512 1.08 -19.56 11.59
N GLY A 513 0.98 -20.61 12.39
CA GLY A 513 0.40 -21.88 11.94
C GLY A 513 0.69 -23.00 12.91
N GLU A 514 0.64 -24.22 12.39
CA GLU A 514 0.86 -25.43 13.16
C GLU A 514 2.14 -26.11 12.68
N THR A 515 2.87 -26.70 13.62
CA THR A 515 3.98 -27.60 13.34
C THR A 515 3.70 -28.97 13.94
N ILE A 516 4.41 -30.00 13.48
CA ILE A 516 4.22 -31.37 13.95
C ILE A 516 5.33 -31.83 14.89
N GLN A 517 4.94 -32.50 15.97
CA GLN A 517 5.80 -33.31 16.82
C GLN A 517 5.62 -34.79 16.46
N PHE A 518 6.68 -35.45 16.01
CA PHE A 518 6.65 -36.88 15.74
C PHE A 518 6.82 -37.70 17.02
N SER A 519 6.01 -38.74 17.20
CA SER A 519 6.18 -39.71 18.29
C SER A 519 5.89 -41.13 17.81
N LYS A 520 6.90 -42.01 17.92
CA LYS A 520 6.76 -43.44 17.59
C LYS A 520 5.78 -44.17 18.52
N ALA A 521 5.62 -43.70 19.76
CA ALA A 521 4.83 -44.38 20.78
C ALA A 521 3.38 -43.87 20.88
N CYS A 522 3.16 -42.58 20.59
CA CYS A 522 1.88 -41.92 20.86
C CYS A 522 1.19 -41.30 19.66
N GLY A 523 1.76 -41.43 18.46
CA GLY A 523 1.25 -40.78 17.26
C GLY A 523 1.83 -39.38 17.08
N ASP A 524 1.62 -38.83 15.89
CA ASP A 524 2.18 -37.53 15.51
C ASP A 524 1.14 -36.44 15.83
N PHE A 525 1.57 -35.34 16.46
CA PHE A 525 0.67 -34.29 16.97
C PHE A 525 1.03 -32.91 16.43
N TYR A 526 0.01 -32.18 15.97
CA TYR A 526 0.15 -30.78 15.62
C TYR A 526 0.03 -29.88 16.85
N TYR A 527 0.78 -28.78 16.85
CA TYR A 527 0.65 -27.73 17.85
C TYR A 527 0.95 -26.35 17.24
N ASP A 528 0.30 -25.34 17.82
CA ASP A 528 0.42 -23.96 17.35
C ASP A 528 1.81 -23.41 17.59
N VAL A 529 2.34 -22.76 16.56
CA VAL A 529 3.60 -22.04 16.61
C VAL A 529 3.49 -20.70 15.90
N SER A 530 4.22 -19.72 16.40
CA SER A 530 4.32 -18.44 15.74
C SER A 530 5.65 -17.76 16.03
N GLY A 531 6.08 -16.89 15.11
CA GLY A 531 7.24 -16.06 15.38
C GLY A 531 7.81 -15.36 14.14
N PRO A 532 8.83 -14.51 14.36
CA PRO A 532 9.29 -13.57 13.36
C PRO A 532 10.19 -14.21 12.29
N VAL A 533 10.22 -13.54 11.14
CA VAL A 533 11.24 -13.65 10.11
C VAL A 533 12.37 -12.70 10.47
N ASP A 534 13.61 -13.15 10.32
CA ASP A 534 14.78 -12.31 10.57
C ASP A 534 14.78 -11.10 9.61
N PRO A 535 15.38 -9.95 10.00
CA PRO A 535 15.39 -8.75 9.16
C PRO A 535 15.99 -8.93 7.75
N ASP A 536 16.93 -9.87 7.59
CA ASP A 536 17.55 -10.21 6.30
C ASP A 536 16.73 -11.22 5.47
N ARG A 537 15.58 -11.66 6.00
CA ARG A 537 14.67 -12.67 5.45
C ARG A 537 15.31 -14.05 5.24
N ARG A 538 16.42 -14.36 5.92
CA ARG A 538 17.13 -15.65 5.80
C ARG A 538 16.98 -16.55 7.01
N GLY A 539 16.30 -16.11 8.06
CA GLY A 539 15.93 -16.95 9.19
C GLY A 539 14.46 -16.82 9.55
N ILE A 540 13.87 -17.90 10.06
CA ILE A 540 12.53 -17.91 10.64
C ILE A 540 12.63 -18.57 12.00
N ARG A 541 12.13 -17.91 13.04
CA ARG A 541 12.07 -18.45 14.40
C ARG A 541 10.62 -18.61 14.82
N LEU A 542 10.18 -19.83 15.08
CA LEU A 542 8.83 -20.11 15.57
C LEU A 542 8.90 -20.63 17.00
N SER A 543 7.98 -20.18 17.84
CA SER A 543 7.85 -20.66 19.22
C SER A 543 6.42 -21.17 19.47
N GLY A 544 6.29 -22.19 20.31
CA GLY A 544 4.99 -22.75 20.70
C GLY A 544 5.10 -23.68 21.92
N ALA A 545 3.97 -24.20 22.36
CA ALA A 545 3.89 -25.14 23.48
C ALA A 545 3.77 -26.58 22.93
N ARG A 546 4.89 -27.30 22.89
CA ARG A 546 4.94 -28.66 22.34
C ARG A 546 4.26 -29.64 23.29
N PRO A 547 3.32 -30.47 22.80
CA PRO A 547 2.70 -31.50 23.60
C PRO A 547 3.71 -32.62 23.92
N VAL A 548 3.75 -33.02 25.19
CA VAL A 548 4.61 -34.11 25.68
C VAL A 548 3.74 -35.24 26.22
N PHE A 549 4.17 -36.48 25.98
CA PHE A 549 3.43 -37.67 26.40
C PHE A 549 4.36 -38.66 27.10
N ALA A 550 3.88 -39.24 28.19
CA ALA A 550 4.48 -40.44 28.78
C ALA A 550 3.78 -41.68 28.18
N SER A 551 4.55 -42.65 27.72
CA SER A 551 4.04 -43.95 27.29
C SER A 551 4.38 -45.00 28.34
N SER A 552 3.36 -45.71 28.85
CA SER A 552 3.54 -46.89 29.71
C SER A 552 2.53 -47.97 29.30
N GLY A 553 3.02 -49.17 28.98
CA GLY A 553 2.19 -50.29 28.54
C GLY A 553 1.35 -50.03 27.29
N GLY A 554 1.82 -49.18 26.37
CA GLY A 554 1.07 -48.78 25.16
C GLY A 554 -0.01 -47.71 25.39
N THR A 555 -0.17 -47.23 26.63
CA THR A 555 -1.08 -46.11 26.95
C THR A 555 -0.32 -44.81 26.96
N CYS A 556 -0.83 -43.80 26.25
CA CYS A 556 -0.24 -42.47 26.16
C CYS A 556 -0.94 -41.49 27.09
N LYS A 557 -0.20 -41.00 28.09
CA LYS A 557 -0.67 -39.98 29.03
C LYS A 557 -0.09 -38.62 28.65
N LYS A 558 -0.96 -37.64 28.40
CA LYS A 558 -0.55 -36.24 28.15
C LYS A 558 0.09 -35.65 29.40
N LEU A 559 1.25 -35.03 29.24
CA LEU A 559 1.97 -34.28 30.27
C LEU A 559 1.81 -32.77 30.02
N GLU A 560 2.34 -31.96 30.92
CA GLU A 560 2.46 -30.52 30.72
C GLU A 560 3.24 -30.22 29.43
N PRO A 561 2.74 -29.32 28.56
CA PRO A 561 3.44 -28.92 27.35
C PRO A 561 4.79 -28.27 27.67
N GLU A 562 5.81 -28.59 26.86
CA GLU A 562 7.13 -27.98 26.97
C GLU A 562 7.27 -26.82 25.99
N PRO A 563 7.97 -25.73 26.35
CA PRO A 563 8.37 -24.70 25.39
C PRO A 563 9.14 -25.32 24.22
N SER A 564 8.73 -24.99 23.01
CA SER A 564 9.37 -25.43 21.77
C SER A 564 9.79 -24.23 20.93
N CYS A 565 10.94 -24.36 20.28
CA CYS A 565 11.52 -23.36 19.42
C CYS A 565 12.02 -24.04 18.14
N LEU A 566 11.49 -23.62 16.99
CA LEU A 566 11.89 -24.10 15.67
C LEU A 566 12.68 -23.01 14.97
N ARG A 567 13.80 -23.40 14.38
CA ARG A 567 14.62 -22.54 13.54
C ARG A 567 14.63 -23.08 12.12
N PHE A 568 14.25 -22.23 11.17
CA PHE A 568 14.48 -22.45 9.75
C PHE A 568 15.53 -21.45 9.28
N THR A 569 16.50 -21.90 8.49
CA THR A 569 17.57 -21.05 7.93
C THR A 569 17.63 -21.25 6.43
N TYR A 570 17.68 -20.17 5.66
CA TYR A 570 17.62 -20.22 4.21
C TYR A 570 18.81 -21.01 3.63
N ALA A 571 18.51 -22.03 2.82
CA ALA A 571 19.49 -22.94 2.24
C ALA A 571 19.80 -22.62 0.76
N GLY A 572 18.86 -22.03 0.03
CA GLY A 572 19.07 -21.61 -1.37
C GLY A 572 17.80 -21.68 -2.22
N GLU A 573 17.89 -21.16 -3.44
CA GLU A 573 16.80 -21.21 -4.42
C GLU A 573 16.61 -22.61 -4.99
N THR A 574 17.71 -23.36 -5.17
CA THR A 574 17.67 -24.71 -5.74
C THR A 574 18.11 -25.78 -4.75
N MET A 575 17.69 -27.03 -4.99
CA MET A 575 18.16 -28.19 -4.21
C MET A 575 19.67 -28.36 -4.32
N LYS A 576 20.26 -28.01 -5.46
CA LYS A 576 21.71 -28.03 -5.67
C LYS A 576 22.42 -27.05 -4.73
N ASP A 577 21.87 -25.85 -4.57
CA ASP A 577 22.41 -24.83 -3.66
C ASP A 577 22.34 -25.31 -2.21
N ALA A 578 21.18 -25.86 -1.81
CA ALA A 578 20.99 -26.40 -0.47
C ALA A 578 21.97 -27.54 -0.14
N LEU A 579 22.21 -28.46 -1.08
CA LEU A 579 23.16 -29.57 -0.92
C LEU A 579 24.63 -29.12 -0.93
N SER A 580 24.94 -27.96 -1.50
CA SER A 580 26.30 -27.43 -1.56
C SER A 580 26.75 -26.75 -0.25
N ARG A 581 25.82 -26.52 0.68
CA ARG A 581 26.04 -25.79 1.93
C ARG A 581 26.07 -26.73 3.14
N PRO A 582 26.81 -26.38 4.21
CA PRO A 582 26.79 -27.15 5.44
C PRO A 582 25.39 -27.14 6.07
N LEU A 583 24.94 -28.30 6.56
CA LEU A 583 23.67 -28.42 7.26
C LEU A 583 23.65 -27.55 8.53
N SER A 584 22.50 -26.93 8.76
CA SER A 584 22.22 -26.18 9.99
C SER A 584 21.23 -26.93 10.88
N GLY A 585 21.50 -26.95 12.17
CA GLY A 585 20.70 -27.64 13.20
C GLY A 585 19.80 -26.67 13.95
N GLU A 586 18.97 -27.19 14.86
CA GLU A 586 18.32 -26.33 15.85
C GLU A 586 19.39 -25.69 16.74
N LYS A 587 19.50 -24.36 16.71
CA LYS A 587 20.11 -23.60 17.80
C LYS A 587 19.10 -22.56 18.29
N CYS A 588 18.40 -22.94 19.36
CA CYS A 588 17.83 -22.01 20.34
C CYS A 588 18.69 -22.16 21.62
N PRO A 589 19.15 -21.08 22.27
CA PRO A 589 20.21 -21.14 23.28
C PRO A 589 19.79 -21.86 24.59
N PRO A 590 20.73 -22.47 25.35
CA PRO A 590 20.50 -22.88 26.74
C PRO A 590 20.53 -21.65 27.66
N GLU A 591 19.60 -21.64 28.61
CA GLU A 591 19.53 -20.68 29.70
C GLU A 591 20.84 -20.64 30.50
N ALA A 592 21.42 -19.45 30.68
CA ALA A 592 22.48 -19.23 31.64
C ALA A 592 21.87 -18.87 33.01
N ASN A 593 21.78 -19.89 33.86
CA ASN A 593 21.81 -19.86 35.33
C ASN A 593 20.73 -19.05 36.08
N GLY A 594 19.74 -19.78 36.60
CA GLY A 594 19.44 -19.72 38.03
C GLY A 594 18.63 -18.54 38.56
N ARG A 595 17.68 -18.00 37.79
CA ARG A 595 16.55 -17.24 38.35
C ARG A 595 15.24 -17.88 37.86
N PRO A 596 14.25 -18.11 38.75
CA PRO A 596 12.92 -18.52 38.31
C PRO A 596 12.45 -17.51 37.28
N MET A 597 11.86 -17.96 36.17
CA MET A 597 11.40 -17.12 35.06
C MET A 597 10.63 -15.90 35.59
N ALA A 598 11.36 -14.80 35.76
CA ALA A 598 10.82 -13.47 35.88
C ALA A 598 10.73 -12.97 34.43
N ASN A 599 9.52 -13.03 33.88
CA ASN A 599 8.89 -11.87 33.25
C ASN A 599 9.88 -10.86 32.66
N ASP A 600 10.33 -11.03 31.41
CA ASP A 600 10.66 -9.85 30.59
C ASP A 600 9.35 -9.20 30.16
N ASP A 601 8.78 -8.54 31.15
CA ASP A 601 7.50 -7.87 31.15
C ASP A 601 7.70 -6.36 31.32
N SER A 602 8.95 -5.89 31.27
CA SER A 602 9.34 -4.50 31.52
C SER A 602 9.43 -3.69 30.22
N THR A 603 8.30 -3.53 29.53
CA THR A 603 8.10 -2.46 28.54
C THR A 603 7.49 -1.21 29.17
N LEU A 604 7.63 -1.03 30.48
CA LEU A 604 7.10 0.14 31.17
C LEU A 604 7.85 1.39 30.69
N ASP A 605 7.21 2.18 29.85
CA ASP A 605 7.68 3.46 29.35
C ASP A 605 6.69 4.55 29.74
N LEU A 606 7.08 5.37 30.73
CA LEU A 606 6.29 6.51 31.20
C LEU A 606 6.81 7.85 30.63
N SER A 607 7.46 7.81 29.46
CA SER A 607 7.84 9.01 28.71
C SER A 607 6.61 9.67 28.07
N ALA A 608 6.59 11.00 27.99
CA ALA A 608 5.44 11.73 27.44
C ALA A 608 5.11 11.35 25.98
N ASP A 609 6.11 10.89 25.24
CA ASP A 609 6.04 10.57 23.81
C ASP A 609 5.54 9.13 23.53
N CYS A 610 5.44 8.28 24.55
CA CYS A 610 5.02 6.89 24.34
C CYS A 610 3.52 6.79 24.05
N VAL A 611 3.20 6.12 22.94
CA VAL A 611 1.83 5.85 22.48
C VAL A 611 1.68 4.41 21.98
N PRO A 612 0.56 3.71 22.26
CA PRO A 612 -0.57 4.15 23.08
C PRO A 612 -0.26 4.06 24.58
N LYS A 613 -0.68 5.07 25.34
CA LYS A 613 -0.29 5.24 26.75
C LYS A 613 -0.69 4.06 27.65
N SER A 614 -1.80 3.39 27.37
CA SER A 614 -2.28 2.20 28.08
C SER A 614 -1.37 0.98 27.92
N VAL A 615 -0.69 0.83 26.78
CA VAL A 615 0.29 -0.24 26.55
C VAL A 615 1.64 0.14 27.17
N CYS A 616 2.08 1.39 26.97
CA CYS A 616 3.33 1.91 27.51
C CYS A 616 3.40 1.83 29.03
N SER A 617 2.30 2.16 29.71
CA SER A 617 2.22 2.10 31.17
C SER A 617 1.85 0.72 31.70
N ASN A 618 1.59 -0.26 30.84
CA ASN A 618 0.92 -1.52 31.19
C ASN A 618 -0.44 -1.30 31.91
N ASN A 619 -1.02 -0.09 31.87
CA ASN A 619 -2.36 0.22 32.34
C ASN A 619 -3.35 0.00 31.19
N PHE A 620 -3.48 -1.26 30.75
CA PHE A 620 -4.40 -1.67 29.69
C PHE A 620 -5.85 -1.22 29.87
N PRO A 621 -6.40 -1.16 31.09
CA PRO A 621 -7.72 -0.57 31.29
C PRO A 621 -7.78 0.96 31.30
N ALA A 622 -6.65 1.65 31.17
CA ALA A 622 -6.56 3.10 31.31
C ALA A 622 -7.19 3.65 32.60
N LEU A 623 -7.04 2.93 33.73
CA LEU A 623 -7.50 3.37 35.04
C LEU A 623 -6.79 4.67 35.43
N THR A 624 -7.44 5.80 35.20
CA THR A 624 -6.88 7.14 35.38
C THR A 624 -7.73 7.90 36.39
N PRO A 625 -7.32 7.96 37.67
CA PRO A 625 -8.04 8.70 38.69
C PRO A 625 -8.12 10.19 38.35
N ARG A 626 -9.29 10.80 38.58
CA ARG A 626 -9.49 12.26 38.49
C ARG A 626 -8.95 12.97 39.75
N ALA A 627 -7.69 12.71 40.08
CA ALA A 627 -6.99 13.21 41.26
C ALA A 627 -5.49 13.24 41.00
N GLU A 628 -4.73 13.96 41.83
CA GLU A 628 -3.25 13.84 41.81
C GLU A 628 -2.81 12.62 42.65
N PRO A 629 -1.65 12.00 42.36
CA PRO A 629 -1.20 10.78 43.02
C PRO A 629 -1.16 10.85 44.56
N GLY A 630 -0.82 12.02 45.11
CA GLY A 630 -0.82 12.26 46.57
C GLY A 630 -2.21 12.18 47.22
N GLU A 631 -3.28 12.33 46.44
CA GLU A 631 -4.67 12.26 46.92
C GLU A 631 -5.32 10.88 46.71
N TYR A 632 -4.64 9.94 46.04
CA TYR A 632 -5.23 8.65 45.68
C TYR A 632 -5.72 7.87 46.89
N ALA A 633 -4.96 7.89 47.99
CA ALA A 633 -5.33 7.18 49.22
C ALA A 633 -6.67 7.69 49.80
N VAL A 634 -6.85 9.01 49.88
CA VAL A 634 -8.02 9.64 50.51
C VAL A 634 -9.24 9.73 49.59
N LYS A 635 -9.03 9.70 48.26
CA LYS A 635 -10.11 9.73 47.25
C LYS A 635 -10.55 8.33 46.77
N GLY A 636 -10.21 7.28 47.52
CA GLY A 636 -10.68 5.92 47.24
C GLY A 636 -9.95 5.20 46.08
N PHE A 637 -8.78 5.69 45.68
CA PHE A 637 -7.87 5.08 44.70
C PHE A 637 -6.63 4.43 45.33
N GLY A 638 -6.59 4.30 46.66
CA GLY A 638 -5.45 3.71 47.38
C GLY A 638 -5.14 2.26 46.98
N TYR A 639 -6.10 1.55 46.37
CA TYR A 639 -5.87 0.22 45.82
C TYR A 639 -4.88 0.21 44.64
N ILE A 640 -4.79 1.32 43.88
CA ILE A 640 -3.83 1.47 42.77
C ILE A 640 -2.43 1.63 43.35
N THR A 641 -2.26 2.52 44.34
CA THR A 641 -0.95 2.77 44.96
C THR A 641 -0.46 1.59 45.78
N ALA A 642 -1.37 0.78 46.33
CA ALA A 642 -1.07 -0.46 47.05
C ALA A 642 -0.89 -1.69 46.12
N TRP A 643 -1.03 -1.52 44.80
CA TRP A 643 -0.92 -2.62 43.85
C TRP A 643 0.54 -3.03 43.62
N PRO A 644 0.86 -4.35 43.62
CA PRO A 644 2.20 -4.82 43.31
C PRO A 644 2.67 -4.31 41.94
N GLY A 645 3.81 -3.64 41.94
CA GLY A 645 4.39 -3.12 40.71
C GLY A 645 3.88 -1.77 40.25
N TYR A 646 3.08 -1.05 41.06
CA TYR A 646 2.69 0.33 40.77
C TYR A 646 3.90 1.27 40.61
N LYS A 647 3.84 2.10 39.58
CA LYS A 647 4.76 3.18 39.24
C LYS A 647 3.97 4.39 38.76
N VAL A 648 4.54 5.57 38.90
CA VAL A 648 3.90 6.81 38.47
C VAL A 648 4.95 7.78 37.97
N SER A 649 4.57 8.58 36.98
CA SER A 649 5.35 9.73 36.50
C SER A 649 4.42 10.91 36.37
N GLU A 650 4.73 12.03 37.03
CA GLU A 650 3.90 13.23 36.99
C GLU A 650 3.85 13.88 35.60
N THR A 651 4.79 13.52 34.71
CA THR A 651 4.81 13.99 33.32
C THR A 651 3.97 13.11 32.38
N PHE A 652 3.58 11.90 32.81
CA PHE A 652 2.83 10.96 31.99
C PHE A 652 1.32 11.10 32.26
N ARG A 653 0.70 12.06 31.56
CA ARG A 653 -0.69 12.47 31.78
C ARG A 653 -1.62 12.12 30.62
N ASP A 654 -2.90 11.95 30.88
CA ASP A 654 -3.95 11.79 29.87
C ASP A 654 -4.26 13.13 29.17
N LYS A 655 -5.16 13.10 28.19
CA LYS A 655 -5.58 14.31 27.44
C LYS A 655 -6.27 15.37 28.31
N ASN A 656 -6.75 15.00 29.49
CA ASN A 656 -7.43 15.89 30.43
C ASN A 656 -6.48 16.38 31.53
N GLY A 657 -5.19 16.01 31.47
CA GLY A 657 -4.17 16.41 32.41
C GLY A 657 -4.08 15.55 33.67
N PHE A 658 -4.77 14.41 33.77
CA PHE A 658 -4.67 13.50 34.92
C PHE A 658 -3.49 12.54 34.77
N VAL A 659 -2.80 12.23 35.87
CA VAL A 659 -1.67 11.30 35.87
C VAL A 659 -2.14 9.88 35.58
N ILE A 660 -1.48 9.21 34.64
CA ILE A 660 -1.76 7.81 34.29
C ILE A 660 -0.87 6.89 35.14
N PRO A 661 -1.45 6.02 35.98
CA PRO A 661 -0.73 4.95 36.67
C PRO A 661 0.02 4.04 35.71
N GLY A 662 1.21 3.59 36.10
CA GLY A 662 1.98 2.56 35.40
C GLY A 662 2.20 1.32 36.26
N PHE A 663 2.46 0.20 35.60
CA PHE A 663 2.74 -1.08 36.22
C PHE A 663 3.99 -1.69 35.63
N ILE A 664 4.93 -2.14 36.46
CA ILE A 664 6.23 -2.66 36.01
C ILE A 664 6.15 -3.89 35.10
N SER A 665 4.97 -4.51 35.02
CA SER A 665 4.74 -5.75 34.29
C SER A 665 3.30 -5.78 33.74
N ARG A 666 3.09 -6.35 32.56
CA ARG A 666 1.78 -6.64 31.97
C ARG A 666 0.99 -7.65 32.78
N VAL A 667 1.64 -8.53 33.55
CA VAL A 667 0.98 -9.37 34.56
C VAL A 667 0.33 -8.48 35.63
N ALA A 668 1.07 -7.48 36.15
CA ALA A 668 0.53 -6.53 37.13
C ALA A 668 -0.58 -5.66 36.50
N GLY A 669 -0.41 -5.24 35.25
CA GLY A 669 -1.40 -4.51 34.45
C GLY A 669 -2.71 -5.28 34.19
N SER A 670 -2.61 -6.56 33.84
CA SER A 670 -3.77 -7.43 33.66
C SER A 670 -4.45 -7.74 34.99
N GLY A 671 -3.65 -7.92 36.05
CA GLY A 671 -4.16 -8.19 37.39
C GLY A 671 -4.92 -7.01 37.99
N ILE A 672 -4.44 -5.76 37.84
CA ILE A 672 -5.15 -4.59 38.38
C ILE A 672 -6.51 -4.39 37.70
N TRP A 673 -6.63 -4.73 36.40
CA TRP A 673 -7.93 -4.76 35.72
C TRP A 673 -8.88 -5.77 36.36
N TRP A 674 -8.41 -6.99 36.63
CA TRP A 674 -9.24 -8.01 37.25
C TRP A 674 -9.64 -7.63 38.68
N TYR A 675 -8.73 -7.05 39.46
CA TYR A 675 -9.06 -6.50 40.77
C TYR A 675 -10.13 -5.39 40.67
N TRP A 676 -10.01 -4.49 39.69
CA TRP A 676 -11.02 -3.47 39.45
C TRP A 676 -12.38 -4.09 39.10
N MET A 677 -12.43 -5.11 38.24
CA MET A 677 -13.67 -5.82 37.91
C MET A 677 -14.36 -6.39 39.17
N ARG A 678 -13.56 -6.97 40.07
CA ARG A 678 -14.04 -7.66 41.26
C ARG A 678 -14.47 -6.71 42.38
N GLU A 679 -13.57 -5.82 42.79
CA GLU A 679 -13.72 -5.00 44.00
C GLU A 679 -14.30 -3.60 43.73
N ARG A 680 -14.20 -3.10 42.49
CA ARG A 680 -14.62 -1.72 42.14
C ARG A 680 -15.86 -1.69 41.26
N ALA A 681 -15.90 -2.53 40.25
CA ALA A 681 -17.10 -2.70 39.42
C ALA A 681 -18.13 -3.65 40.07
N GLY A 682 -17.72 -4.38 41.11
CA GLY A 682 -18.62 -5.16 41.98
C GLY A 682 -19.07 -6.50 41.40
N TYR A 683 -18.29 -7.10 40.49
CA TYR A 683 -18.61 -8.39 39.91
C TYR A 683 -17.96 -9.55 40.68
N ALA A 684 -18.72 -10.60 40.97
CA ALA A 684 -18.14 -11.86 41.45
C ALA A 684 -17.33 -12.56 40.33
N ALA A 685 -16.57 -13.59 40.68
CA ALA A 685 -15.78 -14.37 39.71
C ALA A 685 -16.66 -15.03 38.63
N ASP A 686 -17.90 -15.38 39.01
CA ASP A 686 -18.98 -15.94 38.19
C ASP A 686 -20.03 -14.87 37.80
N GLY A 687 -19.69 -13.59 37.99
CA GLY A 687 -20.55 -12.48 37.64
C GLY A 687 -20.89 -12.46 36.15
N ARG A 688 -21.98 -11.78 35.82
CA ARG A 688 -22.47 -11.66 34.44
C ARG A 688 -22.64 -10.20 34.00
N PRO A 689 -21.54 -9.42 33.87
CA PRO A 689 -21.61 -8.03 33.43
C PRO A 689 -22.19 -7.90 32.02
N THR A 690 -22.77 -6.73 31.76
CA THR A 690 -23.10 -6.27 30.40
C THR A 690 -22.18 -5.12 30.02
N PHE A 691 -22.00 -4.84 28.73
CA PHE A 691 -21.18 -3.70 28.30
C PHE A 691 -21.74 -2.36 28.79
N ARG A 692 -23.06 -2.21 28.88
CA ARG A 692 -23.67 -1.00 29.46
C ARG A 692 -23.27 -0.83 30.92
N ALA A 693 -23.37 -1.90 31.71
CA ALA A 693 -23.03 -1.84 33.13
C ALA A 693 -21.53 -1.55 33.36
N LEU A 694 -20.65 -2.17 32.54
CA LEU A 694 -19.22 -1.88 32.57
C LEU A 694 -18.89 -0.46 32.13
N ALA A 695 -19.57 0.07 31.11
CA ALA A 695 -19.40 1.44 30.65
C ALA A 695 -19.77 2.47 31.72
N ARG A 696 -20.87 2.25 32.46
CA ARG A 696 -21.22 3.09 33.63
C ARG A 696 -20.13 3.07 34.70
N ALA A 697 -19.66 1.86 35.05
CA ALA A 697 -18.61 1.68 36.05
C ALA A 697 -17.30 2.37 35.64
N TYR A 698 -16.92 2.29 34.36
CA TYR A 698 -15.73 2.96 33.81
C TYR A 698 -15.87 4.48 33.74
N ALA A 699 -17.00 4.98 33.26
CA ALA A 699 -17.23 6.41 33.15
C ALA A 699 -17.40 7.08 34.53
N GLY A 700 -17.76 6.30 35.55
CA GLY A 700 -18.19 6.80 36.86
C GLY A 700 -19.51 7.57 36.78
N ILE A 701 -20.37 7.23 35.80
CA ILE A 701 -21.61 7.94 35.48
C ILE A 701 -22.76 6.95 35.49
N ALA A 702 -23.80 7.23 36.29
CA ALA A 702 -24.97 6.36 36.41
C ALA A 702 -25.95 6.47 35.23
N ASN A 703 -25.93 7.59 34.48
CA ASN A 703 -26.84 7.85 33.38
C ASN A 703 -26.41 7.10 32.10
N ASP A 704 -27.25 6.17 31.63
CA ASP A 704 -27.00 5.37 30.43
C ASP A 704 -27.01 6.17 29.13
N GLN A 705 -27.59 7.36 29.13
CA GLN A 705 -27.65 8.26 27.97
C GLN A 705 -26.49 9.26 27.93
N ASP A 706 -25.63 9.27 28.96
CA ASP A 706 -24.47 10.13 28.95
C ASP A 706 -23.56 9.75 27.76
N PRO A 707 -23.10 10.73 26.96
CA PRO A 707 -22.27 10.46 25.80
C PRO A 707 -21.04 9.59 26.11
N ALA A 708 -20.43 9.72 27.29
CA ALA A 708 -19.30 8.89 27.69
C ALA A 708 -19.70 7.42 27.87
N VAL A 709 -20.83 7.15 28.54
CA VAL A 709 -21.35 5.79 28.77
C VAL A 709 -21.78 5.16 27.44
N VAL A 710 -22.47 5.91 26.59
CA VAL A 710 -22.88 5.46 25.25
C VAL A 710 -21.66 5.13 24.39
N ASN A 711 -20.61 5.96 24.44
CA ASN A 711 -19.39 5.75 23.67
C ASN A 711 -18.63 4.49 24.13
N TYR A 712 -18.43 4.31 25.44
CA TYR A 712 -17.78 3.09 25.97
C TYR A 712 -18.58 1.83 25.65
N ALA A 713 -19.89 1.82 25.93
CA ALA A 713 -20.73 0.65 25.70
C ALA A 713 -20.76 0.26 24.21
N ASN A 714 -20.86 1.23 23.30
CA ASN A 714 -20.80 0.97 21.87
C ASN A 714 -19.43 0.52 21.40
N ALA A 715 -18.35 1.10 21.93
CA ALA A 715 -17.01 0.68 21.58
C ALA A 715 -16.75 -0.77 22.00
N TYR A 716 -17.10 -1.15 23.24
CA TYR A 716 -17.02 -2.53 23.69
C TYR A 716 -17.87 -3.46 22.83
N ARG A 717 -19.11 -3.05 22.51
CA ARG A 717 -19.98 -3.79 21.58
C ARG A 717 -19.31 -4.02 20.23
N ILE A 718 -18.71 -3.00 19.63
CA ILE A 718 -18.06 -3.07 18.32
C ILE A 718 -16.82 -3.99 18.39
N HIS A 719 -15.97 -3.81 19.39
CA HIS A 719 -14.75 -4.59 19.55
C HIS A 719 -15.01 -6.05 19.92
N SER A 720 -16.12 -6.36 20.60
CA SER A 720 -16.47 -7.73 21.03
C SER A 720 -16.50 -8.74 19.89
N ARG A 721 -16.88 -8.29 18.68
CA ARG A 721 -16.90 -9.14 17.47
C ARG A 721 -15.53 -9.75 17.15
N LEU A 722 -14.44 -9.06 17.48
CA LEU A 722 -13.09 -9.52 17.19
C LEU A 722 -12.66 -10.68 18.11
N TYR A 723 -13.22 -10.76 19.31
CA TYR A 723 -12.74 -11.67 20.35
C TYR A 723 -13.76 -12.79 20.63
N PHE A 724 -15.03 -12.44 20.84
CA PHE A 724 -16.11 -13.41 21.06
C PHE A 724 -16.55 -14.14 19.77
N GLY A 725 -15.97 -13.81 18.62
CA GLY A 725 -16.39 -14.31 17.29
C GLY A 725 -17.79 -13.83 16.85
N ARG A 726 -18.50 -13.10 17.71
CA ARG A 726 -19.81 -12.49 17.45
C ARG A 726 -19.91 -11.17 18.19
N GLN A 727 -20.81 -10.31 17.73
CA GLN A 727 -21.09 -9.07 18.44
C GLN A 727 -21.97 -9.37 19.65
N ILE A 728 -21.45 -9.14 20.85
CA ILE A 728 -22.21 -9.23 22.11
C ILE A 728 -23.13 -8.01 22.20
N GLY A 729 -24.39 -8.19 22.59
CA GLY A 729 -25.32 -7.08 22.80
C GLY A 729 -24.88 -6.15 23.94
N ILE A 730 -25.22 -4.86 23.89
CA ILE A 730 -24.86 -3.91 24.97
C ILE A 730 -25.42 -4.30 26.34
N ASP A 731 -26.56 -4.99 26.35
CA ASP A 731 -27.26 -5.51 27.54
C ASP A 731 -27.16 -7.03 27.67
N GLU A 732 -26.36 -7.67 26.82
CA GLU A 732 -26.14 -9.11 26.89
C GLU A 732 -25.14 -9.42 28.01
N ALA A 733 -25.48 -10.40 28.83
CA ALA A 733 -24.69 -10.78 29.99
C ALA A 733 -23.54 -11.71 29.59
N ILE A 734 -22.31 -11.37 30.00
CA ILE A 734 -21.08 -12.10 29.68
C ILE A 734 -20.68 -12.94 30.88
N ASP A 735 -20.60 -14.27 30.73
CA ASP A 735 -20.28 -15.17 31.85
C ASP A 735 -18.79 -15.12 32.22
N LEU A 736 -18.45 -14.54 33.37
CA LEU A 736 -17.05 -14.46 33.83
C LEU A 736 -16.51 -15.79 34.37
N SER A 737 -17.38 -16.77 34.65
CA SER A 737 -16.93 -18.11 35.05
C SER A 737 -16.28 -18.87 33.90
N ASP A 738 -16.64 -18.54 32.65
CA ASP A 738 -16.00 -19.07 31.46
C ASP A 738 -14.65 -18.35 31.20
N PRO A 739 -13.51 -19.08 31.27
CA PRO A 739 -12.20 -18.48 31.02
C PRO A 739 -12.06 -17.83 29.64
N VAL A 740 -12.75 -18.37 28.62
CA VAL A 740 -12.70 -17.83 27.26
C VAL A 740 -13.46 -16.52 27.20
N SER A 741 -14.72 -16.49 27.64
CA SER A 741 -15.53 -15.26 27.70
C SER A 741 -14.86 -14.15 28.52
N ARG A 742 -14.21 -14.50 29.62
CA ARG A 742 -13.45 -13.56 30.45
C ARG A 742 -12.21 -13.01 29.74
N TRP A 743 -11.48 -13.85 29.02
CA TRP A 743 -10.33 -13.41 28.22
C TRP A 743 -10.77 -12.52 27.05
N ASP A 744 -11.85 -12.89 26.36
CA ASP A 744 -12.41 -12.11 25.26
C ASP A 744 -12.94 -10.76 25.74
N LEU A 745 -13.54 -10.70 26.93
CA LEU A 745 -13.94 -9.45 27.57
C LEU A 745 -12.72 -8.56 27.83
N ALA A 746 -11.67 -9.10 28.43
CA ALA A 746 -10.45 -8.35 28.71
C ALA A 746 -9.82 -7.79 27.42
N GLN A 747 -9.67 -8.63 26.39
CA GLN A 747 -9.15 -8.21 25.09
C GLN A 747 -10.03 -7.13 24.44
N THR A 748 -11.36 -7.23 24.59
CA THR A 748 -12.32 -6.24 24.09
C THR A 748 -12.08 -4.88 24.73
N MET A 749 -11.91 -4.83 26.05
CA MET A 749 -11.70 -3.59 26.80
C MET A 749 -10.30 -3.03 26.56
N PHE A 750 -9.26 -3.87 26.60
CA PHE A 750 -7.88 -3.44 26.34
C PHE A 750 -7.70 -2.90 24.92
N HIS A 751 -8.39 -3.49 23.94
CA HIS A 751 -8.39 -2.97 22.57
C HIS A 751 -8.95 -1.57 22.49
N HIS A 752 -10.07 -1.32 23.20
CA HIS A 752 -10.68 -0.01 23.22
C HIS A 752 -9.69 1.06 23.70
N GLU A 753 -9.04 0.79 24.84
CA GLU A 753 -8.11 1.73 25.47
C GLU A 753 -6.79 1.91 24.72
N ALA A 754 -6.30 0.86 24.06
CA ALA A 754 -5.08 0.94 23.25
C ALA A 754 -5.35 1.47 21.83
N GLY A 755 -6.61 1.50 21.40
CA GLY A 755 -7.00 1.81 20.02
C GLY A 755 -6.58 0.74 18.99
N ARG A 756 -6.01 -0.39 19.45
CA ARG A 756 -5.55 -1.54 18.64
C ARG A 756 -5.59 -2.83 19.47
N ARG A 757 -5.44 -3.99 18.82
CA ARG A 757 -5.21 -5.25 19.53
C ARG A 757 -3.94 -5.15 20.38
N VAL A 758 -4.05 -5.49 21.66
CA VAL A 758 -2.93 -5.53 22.61
C VAL A 758 -2.29 -6.92 22.56
N ALA A 759 -1.47 -7.15 21.53
CA ALA A 759 -0.74 -8.41 21.34
C ALA A 759 0.30 -8.67 22.45
N GLU A 760 0.64 -7.62 23.19
CA GLU A 760 1.56 -7.65 24.32
C GLU A 760 1.03 -8.45 25.52
N VAL A 761 -0.30 -8.60 25.64
CA VAL A 761 -0.92 -9.45 26.65
C VAL A 761 -1.32 -10.76 25.99
N SER A 762 -0.57 -11.82 26.27
CA SER A 762 -0.99 -13.18 25.91
C SER A 762 -2.03 -13.70 26.90
N GLN A 763 -2.78 -14.73 26.51
CA GLN A 763 -3.70 -15.42 27.43
C GLN A 763 -2.98 -15.90 28.69
N THR A 764 -1.74 -16.37 28.58
CA THR A 764 -0.92 -16.78 29.73
C THR A 764 -0.61 -15.61 30.68
N ILE A 765 -0.22 -14.45 30.14
CA ILE A 765 0.05 -13.23 30.94
C ILE A 765 -1.24 -12.79 31.66
N PHE A 766 -2.36 -12.83 30.95
CA PHE A 766 -3.66 -12.50 31.51
C PHE A 766 -4.04 -13.42 32.67
N GLU A 767 -3.95 -14.74 32.48
CA GLU A 767 -4.26 -15.73 33.53
C GLU A 767 -3.35 -15.61 34.75
N GLN A 768 -2.06 -15.28 34.55
CA GLN A 768 -1.14 -14.95 35.65
C GLN A 768 -1.60 -13.70 36.41
N GLY A 769 -2.03 -12.66 35.70
CA GLY A 769 -2.58 -11.44 36.31
C GLY A 769 -3.83 -11.71 37.15
N LEU A 770 -4.73 -12.57 36.64
CA LEU A 770 -5.92 -13.01 37.38
C LEU A 770 -5.53 -13.69 38.70
N ARG A 771 -4.57 -14.62 38.68
CA ARG A 771 -4.09 -15.29 39.90
C ARG A 771 -3.50 -14.32 40.91
N LEU A 772 -2.67 -13.37 40.46
CA LEU A 772 -2.11 -12.32 41.30
C LEU A 772 -3.20 -11.52 42.02
N ALA A 773 -4.27 -11.18 41.30
CA ALA A 773 -5.39 -10.43 41.85
C ALA A 773 -6.20 -11.25 42.86
N GLU A 774 -6.53 -12.52 42.56
CA GLU A 774 -7.24 -13.40 43.50
C GLU A 774 -6.44 -13.64 44.80
N GLU A 775 -5.13 -13.84 44.70
CA GLU A 775 -4.27 -13.98 45.87
C GLU A 775 -4.26 -12.72 46.73
N ARG A 776 -4.33 -11.54 46.12
CA ARG A 776 -4.38 -10.27 46.84
C ARG A 776 -5.71 -10.07 47.56
N MET A 777 -6.82 -10.38 46.90
CA MET A 777 -8.17 -10.28 47.47
C MET A 777 -8.39 -11.26 48.62
N ARG A 778 -7.67 -12.40 48.68
CA ARG A 778 -7.72 -13.31 49.84
C ARG A 778 -6.91 -12.84 51.06
N LYS A 779 -5.96 -11.92 50.86
CA LYS A 779 -5.05 -11.41 51.91
C LYS A 779 -5.52 -10.11 52.54
N ASN A 780 -6.48 -9.43 51.92
CA ASN A 780 -7.20 -8.27 52.46
C ASN A 780 -8.57 -8.75 52.96
#